data_AF-A0A9W8N1R0-F1
#
_entry.id   AF-A0A9W8N1R0-F1
#
_cell.length_a   1.000
_cell.length_b   1.000
_cell.length_c   1.000
_cell.angle_alpha   90.00
_cell.angle_beta   90.00
_cell.angle_gamma   90.00
#
_symmetry.space_group_name_H-M   'P 1'
#
loop_
_entity.id
_entity.type
_entity.pdbx_description
1 polymer ?
#
loop_
_entity_poly.entity_id
_entity_poly.type
_entity_poly.pdbx_seq_one_letter_code
_entity_poly.pdbx_strand_id
1 'polypeptide(L)'
;MVVTHTSTIASVTDATPAKAKKNRRKISRKNPIKAFSSGPSSSSTTHRENANNNDEEMELAASEPLSADAGISFDEEAKDGDDELMIDSEPSSLLPAGAAPVFPPVAPGAEKTLLKSETRRVPIPPHRMTPLKKDWLNIFGPLTEILGLQVRMNVQRRCVEIRTSKHTKDIGSLQKGADFIKAYALGFDVNDAIALLRLDDLYLDSFEIKDVKTLHGDHLSRAIGRIAGQDGKTKFTIENTTRTRIVLADTKIHIMGSFQNIKIARDAIVSLILGSPPGKVYAGLRTFIGPEGARASHDTRSRRSIRIPKICYAQSTIFHPSVQSDIDTPSLSLQGTMCGILGLLLHDPSIDAAPEICEGLSLLQHRGQDACGIITCGPKGRFYQCKANGMVRDIFDVNSISRLIGGMGVGHVRYPTAGSFNNAEAQPFYVNSPYGIVFAHNGNLINTSNLMQFMDQTAHRHINTASDSELLLNIFAYNLQQTGKFRINEEDIFTAIGGMMSQVKGAYACCAMLAGFGIIAFRDPNGIRPVGLATRKVGEHLDYIISSESVVADAGGFTDWEDVKPGQAVIITRNGISRRQIAPPATFAPDIFEYVYFARPDSVMDGISVYRSRMAMGDALADQVKTVLKAANIKVDVVIPVPDTSRVAALNLAQRLNLPYREGFIKNRYVGRTFIMPDSIVRGTTSKEIIQMAKDVGAKKVIMASCAPPIRYPNVYGIDMPSRKELVAYARDDAAVASAIGADLVIFQTLPDLLNSVRHLNPAIPNFDCSVFTGEYVTGGVDEAYMHHIEGLRADNLRDKALSLNLDALEGKGVAGKLSNGANNDHHEMKTGASTPVNGSDDTVGLHNTFNS
;
A
#
# COMPACT_ATOMS: atom_id res chain seq x y z
N MET A 1 -23.08 -4.33 -5.71
CA MET A 1 -23.68 -3.83 -6.96
C MET A 1 -24.69 -4.82 -7.52
N VAL A 2 -25.64 -4.30 -8.28
CA VAL A 2 -26.89 -4.93 -8.68
C VAL A 2 -27.11 -4.50 -10.14
N VAL A 3 -26.95 -5.42 -11.10
CA VAL A 3 -26.77 -5.08 -12.53
C VAL A 3 -27.86 -5.71 -13.40
N THR A 4 -28.23 -5.03 -14.49
CA THR A 4 -29.30 -5.45 -15.41
C THR A 4 -28.80 -5.68 -16.84
N HIS A 5 -29.27 -6.76 -17.46
CA HIS A 5 -29.03 -7.13 -18.85
C HIS A 5 -30.22 -7.95 -19.40
N THR A 6 -31.32 -7.26 -19.70
CA THR A 6 -32.40 -7.85 -20.50
C THR A 6 -32.17 -7.61 -21.99
N SER A 7 -32.35 -8.66 -22.79
CA SER A 7 -32.50 -8.60 -24.24
C SER A 7 -33.92 -9.03 -24.58
N THR A 8 -34.61 -8.27 -25.43
CA THR A 8 -35.98 -8.56 -25.86
C THR A 8 -36.01 -9.75 -26.80
N ILE A 9 -36.29 -10.94 -26.27
CA ILE A 9 -36.68 -12.09 -27.09
C ILE A 9 -38.16 -11.93 -27.44
N ALA A 10 -38.44 -11.66 -28.72
CA ALA A 10 -39.81 -11.57 -29.21
C ALA A 10 -40.48 -12.97 -29.18
N SER A 11 -41.71 -13.02 -28.69
CA SER A 11 -42.52 -14.25 -28.69
C SER A 11 -43.04 -14.58 -30.09
N VAL A 12 -42.76 -15.80 -30.56
CA VAL A 12 -43.47 -16.41 -31.69
C VAL A 12 -44.14 -17.69 -31.16
N THR A 13 -45.46 -17.77 -31.29
CA THR A 13 -46.30 -18.83 -30.73
C THR A 13 -46.89 -19.73 -31.82
N ASP A 14 -47.21 -20.96 -31.40
CA ASP A 14 -48.08 -21.95 -32.05
C ASP A 14 -47.75 -22.50 -33.44
N ALA A 15 -47.30 -23.77 -33.42
CA ALA A 15 -47.94 -24.82 -34.21
C ALA A 15 -47.99 -26.14 -33.39
N THR A 16 -49.14 -26.79 -33.31
CA THR A 16 -49.37 -28.07 -32.62
C THR A 16 -50.30 -28.98 -33.47
N PRO A 17 -50.64 -30.22 -33.06
CA PRO A 17 -49.73 -31.36 -32.91
C PRO A 17 -50.21 -32.62 -33.68
N ALA A 18 -49.32 -33.56 -34.03
CA ALA A 18 -49.70 -34.84 -34.66
C ALA A 18 -48.89 -36.06 -34.13
N LYS A 19 -49.50 -37.26 -34.16
CA LYS A 19 -48.99 -38.49 -33.50
C LYS A 19 -48.63 -39.62 -34.48
N ALA A 20 -47.38 -40.06 -34.42
CA ALA A 20 -46.92 -41.46 -34.31
C ALA A 20 -47.20 -42.56 -35.39
N LYS A 21 -46.16 -43.39 -35.59
CA LYS A 21 -46.11 -44.80 -36.08
C LYS A 21 -46.33 -45.13 -37.57
N LYS A 22 -45.30 -45.78 -38.16
CA LYS A 22 -45.39 -47.19 -38.61
C LYS A 22 -44.00 -47.88 -38.63
N ASN A 23 -43.99 -49.22 -38.74
CA ASN A 23 -42.85 -50.09 -38.39
C ASN A 23 -42.20 -50.82 -39.59
N ARG A 24 -40.89 -51.06 -39.50
CA ARG A 24 -40.17 -52.33 -39.84
C ARG A 24 -38.76 -52.22 -39.20
N ARG A 25 -38.26 -53.11 -38.32
CA ARG A 25 -38.00 -54.58 -38.41
C ARG A 25 -37.10 -54.92 -39.62
N LYS A 26 -35.97 -55.65 -39.49
CA LYS A 26 -35.50 -56.51 -38.37
C LYS A 26 -34.02 -56.97 -38.60
N ILE A 27 -33.29 -57.38 -37.52
CA ILE A 27 -32.20 -58.42 -37.52
C ILE A 27 -30.87 -58.02 -38.23
N SER A 28 -29.63 -58.42 -37.87
CA SER A 28 -28.99 -59.32 -36.86
C SER A 28 -27.44 -59.17 -36.95
N ARG A 29 -26.51 -59.47 -36.00
CA ARG A 29 -26.48 -59.93 -34.57
C ARG A 29 -25.03 -59.84 -34.02
N LYS A 30 -24.88 -59.66 -32.70
CA LYS A 30 -23.85 -60.22 -31.75
C LYS A 30 -22.34 -59.88 -31.97
N ASN A 31 -21.53 -59.43 -30.99
CA ASN A 31 -21.27 -59.77 -29.56
C ASN A 31 -20.17 -60.85 -29.38
N PRO A 32 -19.42 -60.87 -28.25
CA PRO A 32 -18.75 -59.77 -27.52
C PRO A 32 -17.33 -60.17 -27.00
N ILE A 33 -16.71 -59.38 -26.11
CA ILE A 33 -15.49 -59.78 -25.36
C ILE A 33 -15.85 -60.23 -23.92
N LYS A 34 -15.13 -61.22 -23.38
CA LYS A 34 -15.03 -61.55 -21.94
C LYS A 34 -13.64 -62.14 -21.63
N ALA A 35 -13.18 -62.03 -20.39
CA ALA A 35 -11.86 -62.46 -19.92
C ALA A 35 -11.91 -63.73 -19.04
N PHE A 36 -10.76 -64.40 -18.82
CA PHE A 36 -10.17 -64.61 -17.47
C PHE A 36 -8.80 -65.36 -17.47
N SER A 37 -8.02 -65.11 -16.40
CA SER A 37 -7.07 -66.00 -15.69
C SER A 37 -5.73 -66.49 -16.26
N SER A 38 -4.78 -66.63 -15.31
CA SER A 38 -3.53 -67.43 -15.27
C SER A 38 -2.21 -66.82 -15.77
N GLY A 39 -1.18 -66.94 -14.91
CA GLY A 39 0.25 -67.02 -15.24
C GLY A 39 0.77 -68.42 -14.83
N PRO A 40 2.04 -68.65 -14.47
CA PRO A 40 3.12 -67.69 -14.17
C PRO A 40 4.45 -67.97 -14.92
N SER A 41 5.56 -67.35 -14.49
CA SER A 41 6.98 -67.73 -14.74
C SER A 41 7.49 -67.65 -16.20
N SER A 42 8.79 -67.60 -16.51
CA SER A 42 9.98 -67.04 -15.84
C SER A 42 11.16 -67.09 -16.82
N SER A 43 12.18 -66.21 -16.66
CA SER A 43 13.54 -66.33 -17.28
C SER A 43 13.62 -66.36 -18.83
N SER A 44 14.73 -66.01 -19.50
CA SER A 44 15.92 -65.22 -19.17
C SER A 44 16.79 -65.06 -20.43
N THR A 45 17.55 -63.96 -20.56
CA THR A 45 18.69 -63.82 -21.51
C THR A 45 18.28 -63.89 -23.02
N THR A 46 18.99 -63.33 -24.00
CA THR A 46 20.42 -63.03 -24.12
C THR A 46 20.66 -61.94 -25.18
N HIS A 47 21.73 -61.15 -25.01
CA HIS A 47 22.61 -60.61 -26.07
C HIS A 47 22.03 -59.67 -27.19
N ARG A 48 22.61 -58.47 -27.41
CA ARG A 48 23.90 -58.14 -28.10
C ARG A 48 23.84 -58.41 -29.62
N GLU A 49 24.41 -57.59 -30.49
CA GLU A 49 25.06 -56.26 -30.37
C GLU A 49 25.24 -55.71 -31.81
N ASN A 50 25.42 -54.39 -31.97
CA ASN A 50 26.19 -53.78 -33.07
C ASN A 50 25.71 -53.94 -34.54
N ALA A 51 26.12 -53.09 -35.50
CA ALA A 51 26.58 -51.69 -35.46
C ALA A 51 26.72 -51.16 -36.90
N ASN A 52 26.83 -49.82 -37.07
CA ASN A 52 27.66 -49.13 -38.08
C ASN A 52 27.33 -49.34 -39.59
N ASN A 53 27.69 -48.45 -40.54
CA ASN A 53 28.16 -47.05 -40.49
C ASN A 53 28.06 -46.42 -41.90
N ASN A 54 28.21 -45.08 -41.99
CA ASN A 54 28.72 -44.31 -43.15
C ASN A 54 27.86 -44.34 -44.45
N ASP A 55 28.06 -43.47 -45.46
CA ASP A 55 28.44 -42.03 -45.56
C ASP A 55 28.08 -41.55 -47.01
N GLU A 56 28.61 -40.38 -47.41
CA GLU A 56 28.80 -39.85 -48.78
C GLU A 56 27.78 -38.83 -49.35
N GLU A 57 28.28 -38.05 -50.32
CA GLU A 57 27.84 -36.70 -50.71
C GLU A 57 27.22 -36.64 -52.13
N MET A 58 26.54 -35.54 -52.48
CA MET A 58 27.00 -34.53 -53.47
C MET A 58 25.82 -33.70 -54.07
N GLU A 59 26.12 -32.53 -54.64
CA GLU A 59 25.17 -31.49 -55.10
C GLU A 59 24.82 -31.54 -56.62
N LEU A 60 24.11 -30.47 -57.08
CA LEU A 60 23.93 -29.93 -58.45
C LEU A 60 22.57 -30.26 -59.15
N ALA A 61 21.94 -29.38 -59.97
CA ALA A 61 22.02 -27.91 -60.16
C ALA A 61 20.88 -27.40 -61.12
N ALA A 62 20.74 -26.05 -61.22
CA ALA A 62 20.03 -25.28 -62.28
C ALA A 62 18.47 -25.33 -62.31
N SER A 63 17.71 -24.40 -62.93
CA SER A 63 18.03 -23.21 -63.76
C SER A 63 17.03 -22.03 -63.62
N GLU A 64 17.40 -20.84 -64.12
CA GLU A 64 16.62 -19.57 -64.25
C GLU A 64 15.79 -19.51 -65.59
N PRO A 65 15.11 -18.41 -66.08
CA PRO A 65 15.45 -16.95 -66.07
C PRO A 65 14.28 -15.90 -66.03
N LEU A 66 14.48 -14.67 -66.56
CA LEU A 66 13.76 -13.38 -66.30
C LEU A 66 12.97 -12.73 -67.48
N SER A 67 12.20 -11.65 -67.18
CA SER A 67 11.85 -10.47 -68.03
C SER A 67 11.24 -9.33 -67.15
N ALA A 68 11.54 -8.00 -67.18
CA ALA A 68 11.80 -6.97 -68.23
C ALA A 68 10.51 -6.23 -68.73
N ASP A 69 10.41 -4.91 -69.05
CA ASP A 69 11.20 -3.66 -68.79
C ASP A 69 10.42 -2.36 -69.27
N ALA A 70 11.01 -1.14 -69.20
CA ALA A 70 10.64 0.20 -69.77
C ALA A 70 9.54 1.06 -69.07
N GLY A 71 9.41 2.42 -69.21
CA GLY A 71 10.17 3.53 -69.87
C GLY A 71 9.21 4.70 -70.29
N ILE A 72 9.55 5.97 -70.65
CA ILE A 72 10.74 6.89 -70.52
C ILE A 72 10.36 8.34 -71.06
N SER A 73 11.16 9.41 -70.80
CA SER A 73 11.22 10.78 -71.48
C SER A 73 10.07 11.82 -71.36
N PHE A 74 10.24 13.17 -71.51
CA PHE A 74 11.39 14.15 -71.42
C PHE A 74 10.91 15.64 -71.33
N ASP A 75 11.75 16.53 -70.76
CA ASP A 75 12.04 18.00 -70.95
C ASP A 75 10.91 19.07 -71.15
N GLU A 76 11.00 20.37 -70.79
CA GLU A 76 12.07 21.42 -70.88
C GLU A 76 12.13 22.42 -69.68
N GLU A 77 13.07 23.41 -69.69
CA GLU A 77 13.37 24.38 -68.62
C GLU A 77 12.92 25.85 -68.88
N ALA A 78 12.53 26.60 -67.82
CA ALA A 78 12.86 28.02 -67.59
C ALA A 78 12.36 28.54 -66.21
N LYS A 79 12.94 29.65 -65.71
CA LYS A 79 12.58 30.35 -64.44
C LYS A 79 11.68 31.59 -64.68
N ASP A 80 11.19 32.38 -63.72
CA ASP A 80 11.37 32.55 -62.25
C ASP A 80 10.03 33.09 -61.67
N GLY A 81 9.74 32.91 -60.37
CA GLY A 81 8.72 33.70 -59.66
C GLY A 81 7.85 32.99 -58.60
N ASP A 82 8.08 33.34 -57.33
CA ASP A 82 7.16 33.37 -56.17
C ASP A 82 5.99 32.36 -56.06
N ASP A 83 6.20 31.28 -55.27
CA ASP A 83 5.16 30.30 -54.89
C ASP A 83 4.16 30.85 -53.85
N GLU A 84 3.04 31.41 -54.30
CA GLU A 84 1.74 31.34 -53.60
C GLU A 84 0.79 30.43 -54.40
N LEU A 85 0.40 29.28 -53.84
CA LEU A 85 -0.50 28.33 -54.50
C LEU A 85 -1.82 28.13 -53.73
N MET A 86 -2.89 28.58 -54.37
CA MET A 86 -4.30 28.36 -53.99
C MET A 86 -4.73 26.90 -54.24
N ILE A 87 -5.79 26.46 -53.55
CA ILE A 87 -6.53 25.22 -53.90
C ILE A 87 -8.04 25.50 -53.88
N ASP A 88 -8.61 25.63 -55.07
CA ASP A 88 -10.03 25.52 -55.43
C ASP A 88 -10.19 24.33 -56.40
N SER A 89 -11.33 23.68 -56.66
CA SER A 89 -12.64 23.44 -56.00
C SER A 89 -13.33 22.34 -56.87
N GLU A 90 -14.46 21.67 -56.61
CA GLU A 90 -15.49 21.50 -55.57
C GLU A 90 -16.06 20.04 -55.84
N PRO A 91 -17.07 19.46 -55.14
CA PRO A 91 -17.96 20.10 -54.18
C PRO A 91 -18.12 19.43 -52.80
N SER A 92 -18.60 20.22 -51.85
CA SER A 92 -18.89 19.77 -50.48
C SER A 92 -20.24 19.04 -50.34
N SER A 93 -20.21 17.76 -49.94
CA SER A 93 -21.37 17.06 -49.40
C SER A 93 -21.26 16.97 -47.87
N LEU A 94 -21.95 17.87 -47.16
CA LEU A 94 -21.95 17.91 -45.69
C LEU A 94 -22.55 16.62 -45.11
N LEU A 95 -21.78 15.92 -44.27
CA LEU A 95 -22.25 14.85 -43.39
C LEU A 95 -22.07 15.25 -41.92
N PRO A 96 -22.95 14.81 -40.99
CA PRO A 96 -22.95 15.37 -39.63
C PRO A 96 -21.76 14.93 -38.79
N ALA A 97 -21.18 15.87 -38.02
CA ALA A 97 -20.26 15.53 -36.95
C ALA A 97 -20.99 14.74 -35.84
N GLY A 98 -20.54 13.51 -35.56
CA GLY A 98 -21.16 12.66 -34.53
C GLY A 98 -20.93 11.14 -34.67
N ALA A 99 -20.37 10.66 -35.78
CA ALA A 99 -20.07 9.24 -35.96
C ALA A 99 -18.61 8.89 -35.58
N ALA A 100 -18.44 8.06 -34.55
CA ALA A 100 -17.16 7.40 -34.29
C ALA A 100 -16.86 6.33 -35.35
N PRO A 101 -15.57 6.01 -35.65
CA PRO A 101 -15.23 5.02 -36.67
C PRO A 101 -15.75 3.61 -36.30
N VAL A 102 -16.65 3.09 -37.12
CA VAL A 102 -17.26 1.76 -36.92
C VAL A 102 -16.30 0.68 -37.42
N PHE A 103 -15.62 0.01 -36.49
CA PHE A 103 -14.85 -1.20 -36.78
C PHE A 103 -15.77 -2.43 -36.85
N PRO A 104 -15.65 -3.30 -37.87
CA PRO A 104 -16.44 -4.53 -37.94
C PRO A 104 -16.17 -5.47 -36.74
N PRO A 105 -17.19 -6.16 -36.20
CA PRO A 105 -17.00 -7.13 -35.13
C PRO A 105 -16.14 -8.31 -35.62
N VAL A 106 -15.20 -8.74 -34.79
CA VAL A 106 -14.30 -9.86 -35.10
C VAL A 106 -15.12 -11.16 -35.21
N ALA A 107 -14.88 -11.93 -36.27
CA ALA A 107 -15.66 -13.13 -36.56
C ALA A 107 -15.58 -14.20 -35.44
N PRO A 108 -16.69 -14.90 -35.13
CA PRO A 108 -16.72 -15.93 -34.09
C PRO A 108 -15.80 -17.09 -34.46
N GLY A 109 -14.66 -17.18 -33.76
CA GLY A 109 -13.55 -18.08 -34.06
C GLY A 109 -12.16 -17.51 -33.71
N ALA A 110 -12.04 -16.19 -33.48
CA ALA A 110 -10.79 -15.53 -33.12
C ALA A 110 -10.28 -15.76 -31.68
N GLU A 111 -10.94 -16.62 -30.88
CA GLU A 111 -10.51 -17.00 -29.52
C GLU A 111 -9.23 -17.87 -29.47
N LYS A 112 -8.58 -18.09 -30.62
CA LYS A 112 -7.15 -18.43 -30.68
C LYS A 112 -6.37 -17.35 -31.42
N THR A 113 -6.42 -16.13 -30.88
CA THR A 113 -5.40 -15.12 -31.14
C THR A 113 -4.08 -15.63 -30.56
N LEU A 114 -3.35 -16.41 -31.36
CA LEU A 114 -1.91 -16.56 -31.21
C LEU A 114 -1.33 -15.17 -30.98
N LEU A 115 -0.53 -14.99 -29.92
CA LEU A 115 0.17 -13.72 -29.66
C LEU A 115 0.77 -13.24 -30.98
N LYS A 116 0.35 -12.05 -31.43
CA LYS A 116 0.82 -11.50 -32.70
C LYS A 116 2.34 -11.52 -32.64
N SER A 117 2.96 -11.91 -33.77
CA SER A 117 4.40 -12.16 -33.85
C SER A 117 5.19 -10.85 -33.82
N GLU A 118 5.12 -10.15 -32.68
CA GLU A 118 5.76 -8.87 -32.45
C GLU A 118 7.27 -9.07 -32.31
N THR A 119 8.01 -8.18 -32.96
CA THR A 119 9.47 -8.15 -32.93
C THR A 119 9.92 -6.79 -32.43
N ARG A 120 10.81 -6.75 -31.46
CA ARG A 120 11.53 -5.53 -31.08
C ARG A 120 13.02 -5.68 -31.41
N ARG A 121 13.66 -4.56 -31.74
CA ARG A 121 15.08 -4.51 -32.08
C ARG A 121 15.74 -3.47 -31.20
N VAL A 122 16.58 -3.91 -30.26
CA VAL A 122 17.30 -3.02 -29.35
C VAL A 122 18.68 -2.75 -29.95
N PRO A 123 19.01 -1.49 -30.33
CA PRO A 123 20.32 -1.15 -30.87
C PRO A 123 21.39 -1.24 -29.77
N ILE A 124 22.58 -1.71 -30.13
CA ILE A 124 23.70 -1.91 -29.20
C ILE A 124 24.85 -0.99 -29.63
N PRO A 125 25.37 -0.12 -28.74
CA PRO A 125 26.51 0.73 -29.05
C PRO A 125 27.73 -0.07 -29.54
N PRO A 126 28.52 0.43 -30.51
CA PRO A 126 29.65 -0.33 -31.06
C PRO A 126 30.63 -0.85 -30.00
N HIS A 127 30.90 -0.06 -28.95
CA HIS A 127 31.78 -0.45 -27.84
C HIS A 127 31.21 -1.57 -26.94
N ARG A 128 29.87 -1.79 -26.92
CA ARG A 128 29.23 -2.92 -26.22
C ARG A 128 29.14 -4.19 -27.07
N MET A 129 29.45 -4.14 -28.37
CA MET A 129 29.33 -5.30 -29.28
C MET A 129 30.33 -6.43 -28.96
N THR A 130 31.55 -6.10 -28.52
CA THR A 130 32.54 -7.11 -28.11
C THR A 130 32.19 -7.76 -26.76
N PRO A 131 31.81 -7.00 -25.71
CA PRO A 131 31.18 -7.55 -24.51
C PRO A 131 29.96 -8.43 -24.81
N LEU A 132 29.02 -7.97 -25.66
CA LEU A 132 27.79 -8.70 -26.00
C LEU A 132 28.08 -10.13 -26.52
N LYS A 133 29.10 -10.29 -27.37
CA LYS A 133 29.51 -11.60 -27.89
C LYS A 133 30.06 -12.53 -26.80
N LYS A 134 30.76 -11.98 -25.80
CA LYS A 134 31.34 -12.74 -24.68
C LYS A 134 30.27 -13.15 -23.68
N ASP A 135 29.40 -12.21 -23.30
CA ASP A 135 28.39 -12.41 -22.26
C ASP A 135 27.08 -13.00 -22.83
N TRP A 136 27.04 -13.32 -24.13
CA TRP A 136 25.82 -13.68 -24.86
C TRP A 136 24.99 -14.77 -24.19
N LEU A 137 25.62 -15.83 -23.68
CA LEU A 137 24.92 -16.93 -23.00
C LEU A 137 24.18 -16.46 -21.73
N ASN A 138 24.77 -15.52 -20.98
CA ASN A 138 24.20 -14.96 -19.76
C ASN A 138 23.04 -13.96 -20.04
N ILE A 139 22.93 -13.49 -21.29
CA ILE A 139 21.87 -12.58 -21.75
C ILE A 139 20.75 -13.38 -22.45
N PHE A 140 21.13 -14.36 -23.27
CA PHE A 140 20.24 -15.25 -24.00
C PHE A 140 19.41 -16.13 -23.06
N GLY A 141 20.06 -16.86 -22.14
CA GLY A 141 19.40 -17.80 -21.23
C GLY A 141 18.22 -17.20 -20.47
N PRO A 142 18.39 -16.09 -19.73
CA PRO A 142 17.29 -15.43 -19.02
C PRO A 142 16.12 -15.01 -19.92
N LEU A 143 16.39 -14.52 -21.14
CA LEU A 143 15.35 -14.11 -22.07
C LEU A 143 14.57 -15.31 -22.67
N THR A 144 15.25 -16.43 -22.92
CA THR A 144 14.61 -17.65 -23.45
C THR A 144 13.91 -18.47 -22.36
N GLU A 145 14.48 -18.55 -21.16
CA GLU A 145 14.02 -19.45 -20.09
C GLU A 145 12.97 -18.78 -19.18
N ILE A 146 13.17 -17.50 -18.81
CA ILE A 146 12.26 -16.79 -17.90
C ILE A 146 11.08 -16.19 -18.66
N LEU A 147 11.34 -15.57 -19.82
CA LEU A 147 10.32 -14.85 -20.61
C LEU A 147 9.80 -15.65 -21.83
N GLY A 148 10.41 -16.78 -22.18
CA GLY A 148 9.98 -17.59 -23.33
C GLY A 148 10.12 -16.89 -24.69
N LEU A 149 11.00 -15.89 -24.82
CA LEU A 149 11.20 -15.12 -26.05
C LEU A 149 12.14 -15.84 -27.04
N GLN A 150 11.96 -15.61 -28.33
CA GLN A 150 12.98 -15.90 -29.34
C GLN A 150 13.94 -14.70 -29.43
N VAL A 151 15.25 -14.96 -29.43
CA VAL A 151 16.30 -13.93 -29.33
C VAL A 151 17.42 -14.20 -30.32
N ARG A 152 17.83 -13.17 -31.08
CA ARG A 152 18.93 -13.22 -32.05
C ARG A 152 19.85 -12.01 -31.93
N MET A 153 21.15 -12.23 -31.79
CA MET A 153 22.16 -11.18 -31.97
C MET A 153 22.37 -10.94 -33.47
N ASN A 154 22.14 -9.71 -33.93
CA ASN A 154 22.42 -9.29 -35.29
C ASN A 154 23.71 -8.44 -35.33
N VAL A 155 24.84 -9.11 -35.55
CA VAL A 155 26.18 -8.49 -35.51
C VAL A 155 26.36 -7.45 -36.63
N GLN A 156 25.77 -7.67 -37.81
CA GLN A 156 25.84 -6.73 -38.93
C GLN A 156 25.04 -5.46 -38.65
N ARG A 157 23.78 -5.59 -38.18
CA ARG A 157 22.91 -4.45 -37.85
C ARG A 157 23.18 -3.83 -36.46
N ARG A 158 24.15 -4.37 -35.72
CA ARG A 158 24.53 -3.96 -34.35
C ARG A 158 23.33 -3.87 -33.40
N CYS A 159 22.44 -4.86 -33.44
CA CYS A 159 21.25 -4.90 -32.58
C CYS A 159 20.96 -6.30 -32.06
N VAL A 160 20.16 -6.39 -31.00
CA VAL A 160 19.53 -7.64 -30.58
C VAL A 160 18.07 -7.60 -31.02
N GLU A 161 17.66 -8.64 -31.74
CA GLU A 161 16.31 -8.84 -32.25
C GLU A 161 15.60 -9.82 -31.30
N ILE A 162 14.50 -9.38 -30.67
CA ILE A 162 13.67 -10.20 -29.79
C ILE A 162 12.26 -10.35 -30.37
N ARG A 163 11.65 -11.51 -30.18
CA ARG A 163 10.36 -11.89 -30.79
C ARG A 163 9.53 -12.74 -29.85
N THR A 164 8.21 -12.53 -29.84
CA THR A 164 7.26 -13.40 -29.11
C THR A 164 7.25 -14.81 -29.70
N SER A 165 7.17 -15.83 -28.85
CA SER A 165 7.15 -17.24 -29.24
C SER A 165 5.90 -17.96 -28.72
N LYS A 166 5.69 -19.20 -29.16
CA LYS A 166 4.61 -20.07 -28.63
C LYS A 166 4.75 -20.38 -27.12
N HIS A 167 5.89 -20.03 -26.51
CA HIS A 167 6.18 -20.23 -25.08
C HIS A 167 6.16 -18.92 -24.28
N THR A 168 6.03 -17.76 -24.93
CA THR A 168 5.83 -16.47 -24.25
C THR A 168 4.43 -16.46 -23.62
N LYS A 169 4.35 -16.33 -22.29
CA LYS A 169 3.08 -16.44 -21.55
C LYS A 169 2.35 -15.10 -21.33
N ASP A 170 3.08 -14.00 -21.41
CA ASP A 170 2.62 -12.66 -21.04
C ASP A 170 3.01 -11.64 -22.13
N ILE A 171 2.15 -10.64 -22.32
CA ILE A 171 2.32 -9.54 -23.28
C ILE A 171 3.45 -8.60 -22.83
N GLY A 172 3.56 -8.32 -21.52
CA GLY A 172 4.60 -7.48 -20.93
C GLY A 172 6.02 -8.04 -21.08
N SER A 173 6.16 -9.34 -21.32
CA SER A 173 7.45 -10.02 -21.47
C SER A 173 8.32 -9.44 -22.58
N LEU A 174 7.73 -9.01 -23.71
CA LEU A 174 8.49 -8.38 -24.81
C LEU A 174 9.04 -6.99 -24.42
N GLN A 175 8.37 -6.27 -23.52
CA GLN A 175 8.85 -5.01 -22.95
C GLN A 175 9.98 -5.26 -21.95
N LYS A 176 9.78 -6.13 -20.94
CA LYS A 176 10.80 -6.49 -19.94
C LYS A 176 12.09 -7.01 -20.58
N GLY A 177 11.96 -7.83 -21.63
CA GLY A 177 13.10 -8.32 -22.40
C GLY A 177 13.83 -7.21 -23.17
N ALA A 178 13.11 -6.21 -23.70
CA ALA A 178 13.72 -5.05 -24.34
C ALA A 178 14.46 -4.16 -23.32
N ASP A 179 13.88 -3.92 -22.15
CA ASP A 179 14.48 -3.07 -21.11
C ASP A 179 15.69 -3.74 -20.44
N PHE A 180 15.70 -5.06 -20.26
CA PHE A 180 16.90 -5.81 -19.86
C PHE A 180 18.07 -5.61 -20.84
N ILE A 181 17.82 -5.76 -22.14
CA ILE A 181 18.85 -5.51 -23.16
C ILE A 181 19.26 -4.04 -23.19
N LYS A 182 18.30 -3.12 -23.00
CA LYS A 182 18.55 -1.67 -22.90
C LYS A 182 19.46 -1.35 -21.71
N ALA A 183 19.26 -1.95 -20.53
CA ALA A 183 20.18 -1.81 -19.40
C ALA A 183 21.60 -2.24 -19.77
N TYR A 184 21.76 -3.43 -20.39
CA TYR A 184 23.07 -3.88 -20.85
C TYR A 184 23.68 -2.98 -21.94
N ALA A 185 22.86 -2.35 -22.79
CA ALA A 185 23.31 -1.38 -23.79
C ALA A 185 23.74 -0.05 -23.16
N LEU A 186 23.07 0.40 -22.09
CA LEU A 186 23.39 1.61 -21.30
C LEU A 186 24.59 1.42 -20.36
N GLY A 187 25.14 0.21 -20.26
CA GLY A 187 26.43 -0.06 -19.62
C GLY A 187 26.37 -0.94 -18.37
N PHE A 188 25.18 -1.25 -17.84
CA PHE A 188 25.01 -2.07 -16.63
C PHE A 188 25.61 -3.49 -16.77
N ASP A 189 25.96 -4.09 -15.64
CA ASP A 189 26.38 -5.49 -15.57
C ASP A 189 25.19 -6.43 -15.80
N VAL A 190 25.43 -7.61 -16.40
CA VAL A 190 24.37 -8.60 -16.68
C VAL A 190 23.70 -9.08 -15.39
N ASN A 191 24.45 -9.25 -14.30
CA ASN A 191 23.94 -9.76 -13.03
C ASN A 191 22.99 -8.76 -12.34
N ASP A 192 23.32 -7.46 -12.39
CA ASP A 192 22.43 -6.40 -11.91
C ASP A 192 21.21 -6.25 -12.85
N ALA A 193 21.42 -6.27 -14.18
CA ALA A 193 20.34 -6.11 -15.16
C ALA A 193 19.29 -7.24 -15.09
N ILE A 194 19.68 -8.48 -14.73
CA ILE A 194 18.75 -9.61 -14.52
C ILE A 194 17.67 -9.29 -13.48
N ALA A 195 17.85 -8.30 -12.59
CA ALA A 195 16.81 -7.86 -11.68
C ALA A 195 15.55 -7.32 -12.40
N LEU A 196 15.69 -6.67 -13.58
CA LEU A 196 14.57 -6.20 -14.41
C LEU A 196 13.70 -7.35 -14.98
N LEU A 197 14.22 -8.59 -14.96
CA LEU A 197 13.50 -9.80 -15.37
C LEU A 197 12.77 -10.47 -14.19
N ARG A 198 12.91 -9.94 -12.97
CA ARG A 198 12.44 -10.54 -11.71
C ARG A 198 11.62 -9.61 -10.81
N LEU A 199 11.84 -8.31 -10.91
CA LEU A 199 11.22 -7.28 -10.08
C LEU A 199 10.55 -6.25 -10.99
N ASP A 200 9.23 -6.14 -10.87
CA ASP A 200 8.41 -5.33 -11.76
C ASP A 200 8.46 -3.83 -11.44
N ASP A 201 8.89 -3.47 -10.21
CA ASP A 201 9.05 -2.09 -9.75
C ASP A 201 10.43 -1.48 -10.06
N LEU A 202 11.24 -2.13 -10.91
CA LEU A 202 12.54 -1.59 -11.34
C LEU A 202 12.46 -0.87 -12.69
N TYR A 203 12.93 0.37 -12.69
CA TYR A 203 12.90 1.26 -13.84
C TYR A 203 14.33 1.64 -14.28
N LEU A 204 14.45 2.11 -15.52
CA LEU A 204 15.67 2.68 -16.09
C LEU A 204 15.47 4.16 -16.33
N ASP A 205 16.19 4.99 -15.57
CA ASP A 205 16.22 6.45 -15.72
C ASP A 205 17.54 6.89 -16.36
N SER A 206 17.52 8.04 -17.04
CA SER A 206 18.67 8.58 -17.77
C SER A 206 18.59 10.09 -17.97
N PHE A 207 19.69 10.80 -17.71
CA PHE A 207 19.82 12.24 -17.95
C PHE A 207 21.27 12.62 -18.28
N GLU A 208 21.50 13.83 -18.78
CA GLU A 208 22.83 14.39 -18.98
C GLU A 208 23.23 15.37 -17.88
N ILE A 209 24.53 15.45 -17.57
CA ILE A 209 25.08 16.45 -16.64
C ILE A 209 24.76 17.87 -17.12
N LYS A 210 24.66 18.07 -18.45
CA LYS A 210 24.31 19.35 -19.09
C LYS A 210 22.90 19.82 -18.76
N ASP A 211 21.95 18.90 -18.59
CA ASP A 211 20.54 19.21 -18.27
C ASP A 211 20.43 19.85 -16.87
N VAL A 212 21.37 19.52 -15.98
CA VAL A 212 21.47 20.05 -14.61
C VAL A 212 22.28 21.34 -14.58
N LYS A 213 23.39 21.40 -15.35
CA LYS A 213 24.28 22.56 -15.40
C LYS A 213 25.11 22.55 -16.68
N THR A 214 25.08 23.64 -17.45
CA THR A 214 25.88 23.79 -18.67
C THR A 214 27.37 23.91 -18.33
N LEU A 215 28.09 22.79 -18.37
CA LEU A 215 29.51 22.70 -18.02
C LEU A 215 30.37 22.36 -19.25
N HIS A 216 31.51 23.02 -19.36
CA HIS A 216 32.49 22.86 -20.45
C HIS A 216 33.90 22.61 -19.89
N GLY A 217 34.73 21.89 -20.67
CA GLY A 217 36.13 21.61 -20.33
C GLY A 217 36.32 21.04 -18.93
N ASP A 218 37.33 21.54 -18.22
CA ASP A 218 37.71 21.10 -16.87
C ASP A 218 36.57 21.11 -15.85
N HIS A 219 35.55 21.96 -16.02
CA HIS A 219 34.42 22.01 -15.10
C HIS A 219 33.51 20.79 -15.23
N LEU A 220 33.37 20.25 -16.44
CA LEU A 220 32.65 19.00 -16.69
C LEU A 220 33.42 17.80 -16.13
N SER A 221 34.73 17.71 -16.42
CA SER A 221 35.63 16.68 -15.86
C SER A 221 35.64 16.70 -14.33
N ARG A 222 35.64 17.89 -13.72
CA ARG A 222 35.56 18.09 -12.26
C ARG A 222 34.21 17.67 -11.68
N ALA A 223 33.10 17.84 -12.41
CA ALA A 223 31.79 17.34 -11.99
C ALA A 223 31.73 15.80 -12.04
N ILE A 224 32.16 15.19 -13.14
CA ILE A 224 32.25 13.72 -13.29
C ILE A 224 33.11 13.11 -12.17
N GLY A 225 34.28 13.70 -11.90
CA GLY A 225 35.18 13.28 -10.82
C GLY A 225 34.57 13.39 -9.41
N ARG A 226 33.64 14.33 -9.17
CA ARG A 226 32.90 14.44 -7.90
C ARG A 226 31.84 13.37 -7.74
N ILE A 227 31.17 12.96 -8.83
CA ILE A 227 30.12 11.94 -8.82
C ILE A 227 30.73 10.55 -8.64
N ALA A 228 31.81 10.25 -9.36
CA ALA A 228 32.59 9.04 -9.14
C ALA A 228 33.20 9.02 -7.73
N GLY A 229 33.89 10.11 -7.36
CA GLY A 229 34.76 10.16 -6.19
C GLY A 229 36.04 9.34 -6.36
N GLN A 230 36.98 9.50 -5.44
CA GLN A 230 38.22 8.72 -5.44
C GLN A 230 37.91 7.22 -5.41
N ASP A 231 38.50 6.44 -6.31
CA ASP A 231 38.28 5.00 -6.49
C ASP A 231 36.79 4.60 -6.70
N GLY A 232 35.93 5.51 -7.13
CA GLY A 232 34.48 5.26 -7.28
C GLY A 232 33.69 5.26 -5.96
N LYS A 233 34.30 5.65 -4.83
CA LYS A 233 33.70 5.57 -3.48
C LYS A 233 32.43 6.39 -3.32
N THR A 234 32.32 7.56 -3.94
CA THR A 234 31.13 8.42 -3.84
C THR A 234 29.95 7.78 -4.58
N LYS A 235 30.17 7.33 -5.82
CA LYS A 235 29.19 6.56 -6.59
C LYS A 235 28.71 5.32 -5.82
N PHE A 236 29.65 4.48 -5.37
CA PHE A 236 29.35 3.24 -4.65
C PHE A 236 28.60 3.48 -3.32
N THR A 237 28.89 4.59 -2.64
CA THR A 237 28.12 5.02 -1.46
C THR A 237 26.68 5.31 -1.87
N ILE A 238 26.45 6.19 -2.86
CA ILE A 238 25.09 6.52 -3.34
C ILE A 238 24.34 5.26 -3.79
N GLU A 239 24.96 4.37 -4.56
CA GLU A 239 24.36 3.10 -5.02
C GLU A 239 23.84 2.24 -3.85
N ASN A 240 24.69 1.90 -2.88
CA ASN A 240 24.29 1.04 -1.77
C ASN A 240 23.30 1.73 -0.82
N THR A 241 23.51 3.01 -0.54
CA THR A 241 22.67 3.83 0.32
C THR A 241 21.26 3.94 -0.28
N THR A 242 21.12 4.34 -1.54
CA THR A 242 19.81 4.46 -2.21
C THR A 242 19.24 3.14 -2.72
N ARG A 243 19.94 2.01 -2.58
CA ARG A 243 19.60 0.72 -3.20
C ARG A 243 19.34 0.85 -4.72
N THR A 244 20.25 1.55 -5.41
CA THR A 244 20.25 1.71 -6.88
C THR A 244 21.54 1.15 -7.50
N ARG A 245 21.55 1.04 -8.82
CA ARG A 245 22.76 0.96 -9.63
C ARG A 245 22.88 2.19 -10.50
N ILE A 246 24.09 2.68 -10.68
CA ILE A 246 24.41 3.88 -11.45
C ILE A 246 25.46 3.50 -12.51
N VAL A 247 25.34 4.04 -13.72
CA VAL A 247 26.39 4.03 -14.74
C VAL A 247 26.69 5.47 -15.14
N LEU A 248 27.99 5.80 -15.17
CA LEU A 248 28.50 7.08 -15.65
C LEU A 248 29.12 6.84 -17.02
N ALA A 249 28.56 7.44 -18.06
CA ALA A 249 28.96 7.31 -19.46
C ALA A 249 29.26 8.71 -20.02
N ASP A 250 30.46 9.21 -19.68
CA ASP A 250 30.94 10.57 -19.96
C ASP A 250 29.98 11.67 -19.49
N THR A 251 29.15 12.22 -20.37
CA THR A 251 28.14 13.25 -20.02
C THR A 251 26.81 12.68 -19.56
N LYS A 252 26.55 11.38 -19.80
CA LYS A 252 25.27 10.72 -19.52
C LYS A 252 25.36 9.92 -18.21
N ILE A 253 24.27 9.94 -17.47
CA ILE A 253 24.11 9.20 -16.22
C ILE A 253 22.87 8.34 -16.34
N HIS A 254 23.04 7.04 -16.10
CA HIS A 254 21.97 6.05 -16.13
C HIS A 254 21.76 5.50 -14.73
N ILE A 255 20.52 5.42 -14.26
CA ILE A 255 20.17 4.92 -12.91
C ILE A 255 19.15 3.79 -13.06
N MET A 256 19.34 2.72 -12.31
CA MET A 256 18.44 1.57 -12.22
C MET A 256 18.03 1.35 -10.76
N GLY A 257 16.73 1.27 -10.51
CA GLY A 257 16.16 1.20 -9.16
C GLY A 257 14.64 1.33 -9.18
N SER A 258 14.00 1.40 -8.01
CA SER A 258 12.60 1.82 -7.92
C SER A 258 12.47 3.32 -8.15
N PHE A 259 11.29 3.80 -8.54
CA PHE A 259 11.04 5.21 -8.85
C PHE A 259 11.49 6.16 -7.73
N GLN A 260 11.14 5.86 -6.48
CA GLN A 260 11.55 6.66 -5.32
C GLN A 260 13.08 6.63 -5.08
N ASN A 261 13.70 5.46 -5.23
CA ASN A 261 15.14 5.30 -5.03
C ASN A 261 15.95 6.01 -6.14
N ILE A 262 15.46 5.95 -7.39
CA ILE A 262 15.99 6.70 -8.52
C ILE A 262 15.94 8.19 -8.24
N LYS A 263 14.81 8.73 -7.73
CA LYS A 263 14.72 10.14 -7.36
C LYS A 263 15.79 10.54 -6.33
N ILE A 264 15.89 9.81 -5.21
CA ILE A 264 16.88 10.11 -4.16
C ILE A 264 18.33 10.02 -4.70
N ALA A 265 18.63 9.06 -5.58
CA ALA A 265 19.94 8.93 -6.22
C ALA A 265 20.23 10.09 -7.20
N ARG A 266 19.24 10.46 -8.02
CA ARG A 266 19.28 11.60 -8.96
C ARG A 266 19.51 12.91 -8.20
N ASP A 267 18.78 13.17 -7.12
CA ASP A 267 18.89 14.39 -6.31
C ASP A 267 20.26 14.52 -5.62
N ALA A 268 20.83 13.38 -5.16
CA ALA A 268 22.19 13.32 -4.64
C ALA A 268 23.26 13.60 -5.71
N ILE A 269 23.09 13.07 -6.93
CA ILE A 269 23.99 13.33 -8.06
C ILE A 269 23.89 14.79 -8.54
N VAL A 270 22.68 15.33 -8.65
CA VAL A 270 22.40 16.74 -8.96
C VAL A 270 23.10 17.65 -7.96
N SER A 271 23.03 17.33 -6.66
CA SER A 271 23.71 18.08 -5.61
C SER A 271 25.23 18.14 -5.81
N LEU A 272 25.87 17.06 -6.27
CA LEU A 272 27.31 17.00 -6.58
C LEU A 272 27.68 17.79 -7.85
N ILE A 273 26.82 17.78 -8.88
CA ILE A 273 26.98 18.57 -10.11
C ILE A 273 26.88 20.07 -9.83
N LEU A 274 25.86 20.48 -9.07
CA LEU A 274 25.66 21.88 -8.68
C LEU A 274 26.85 22.40 -7.86
N GLY A 275 27.38 21.55 -6.96
CA GLY A 275 28.72 21.70 -6.41
C GLY A 275 28.87 21.38 -4.92
N SER A 276 27.86 20.79 -4.29
CA SER A 276 27.86 20.45 -2.85
C SER A 276 29.03 19.51 -2.48
N PRO A 277 29.64 19.66 -1.30
CA PRO A 277 30.67 18.74 -0.84
C PRO A 277 30.04 17.36 -0.54
N PRO A 278 30.71 16.23 -0.88
CA PRO A 278 30.16 14.89 -0.68
C PRO A 278 29.70 14.60 0.76
N GLY A 279 30.36 15.17 1.77
CA GLY A 279 29.93 15.05 3.17
C GLY A 279 28.52 15.58 3.45
N LYS A 280 28.10 16.69 2.82
CA LYS A 280 26.72 17.21 2.93
C LYS A 280 25.73 16.29 2.23
N VAL A 281 26.11 15.72 1.09
CA VAL A 281 25.29 14.77 0.34
C VAL A 281 25.10 13.46 1.12
N TYR A 282 26.17 12.93 1.75
CA TYR A 282 26.07 11.77 2.64
C TYR A 282 25.23 12.04 3.89
N ALA A 283 25.28 13.27 4.43
CA ALA A 283 24.42 13.66 5.56
C ALA A 283 22.95 13.70 5.15
N GLY A 284 22.61 14.34 4.02
CA GLY A 284 21.23 14.34 3.50
C GLY A 284 20.71 12.94 3.17
N LEU A 285 21.54 12.09 2.56
CA LEU A 285 21.19 10.68 2.33
C LEU A 285 20.93 9.89 3.62
N ARG A 286 21.64 10.20 4.71
CA ARG A 286 21.37 9.61 6.04
C ARG A 286 20.07 10.10 6.67
N THR A 287 19.52 11.25 6.26
CA THR A 287 18.18 11.70 6.71
C THR A 287 17.07 10.83 6.11
N PHE A 288 17.25 10.32 4.89
CA PHE A 288 16.24 9.48 4.21
C PHE A 288 16.32 7.98 4.56
N ILE A 289 17.32 7.55 5.35
CA ILE A 289 17.65 6.13 5.55
C ILE A 289 17.90 5.82 7.02
N GLY A 290 17.21 4.79 7.53
CA GLY A 290 17.35 4.31 8.90
C GLY A 290 18.78 3.89 9.27
N PRO A 291 19.09 3.75 10.57
CA PRO A 291 20.45 3.77 11.13
C PRO A 291 21.42 2.68 10.64
N GLU A 292 20.98 1.69 9.88
CA GLU A 292 21.84 0.64 9.32
C GLU A 292 22.77 1.15 8.19
N GLY A 293 22.33 2.14 7.41
CA GLY A 293 23.13 2.72 6.33
C GLY A 293 24.44 3.39 6.78
N ALA A 294 24.56 3.73 8.07
CA ALA A 294 25.72 4.44 8.61
C ALA A 294 26.99 3.56 8.75
N ARG A 295 26.84 2.23 8.89
CA ARG A 295 27.97 1.32 9.18
C ARG A 295 28.80 0.89 7.96
N ALA A 296 28.26 1.00 6.75
CA ALA A 296 28.97 0.64 5.51
C ALA A 296 30.15 1.57 5.16
N SER A 297 30.35 2.67 5.90
CA SER A 297 31.37 3.68 5.61
C SER A 297 32.77 3.44 6.19
N HIS A 298 33.00 2.31 6.89
CA HIS A 298 34.30 2.01 7.52
C HIS A 298 34.92 0.63 7.21
N ASP A 299 34.17 -0.39 6.77
CA ASP A 299 34.79 -1.66 6.36
C ASP A 299 35.43 -1.53 4.97
N THR A 300 36.73 -1.78 4.91
CA THR A 300 37.56 -1.54 3.72
C THR A 300 38.45 -2.74 3.36
N ARG A 301 38.00 -3.99 3.59
CA ARG A 301 38.76 -5.20 3.16
C ARG A 301 37.92 -6.46 2.86
N SER A 302 37.38 -6.58 1.63
CA SER A 302 37.33 -7.87 0.89
C SER A 302 36.77 -7.74 -0.54
N ARG A 303 37.50 -8.22 -1.56
CA ARG A 303 36.92 -8.60 -2.86
C ARG A 303 36.51 -10.08 -2.81
N ARG A 304 35.30 -10.40 -2.33
CA ARG A 304 34.74 -11.76 -2.47
C ARG A 304 33.27 -11.72 -2.90
N SER A 305 32.94 -12.56 -3.88
CA SER A 305 31.58 -12.73 -4.41
C SER A 305 30.67 -13.34 -3.35
N ILE A 306 29.53 -12.70 -3.09
CA ILE A 306 28.44 -13.27 -2.32
C ILE A 306 27.57 -14.08 -3.29
N ARG A 307 27.43 -15.39 -3.04
CA ARG A 307 26.51 -16.25 -3.80
C ARG A 307 25.10 -16.09 -3.23
N ILE A 308 24.13 -15.83 -4.10
CA ILE A 308 22.70 -15.85 -3.72
C ILE A 308 22.21 -17.32 -3.73
N PRO A 309 21.51 -17.80 -2.70
CA PRO A 309 20.95 -19.16 -2.68
C PRO A 309 19.89 -19.39 -3.77
N LYS A 310 19.79 -20.63 -4.25
CA LYS A 310 18.65 -21.09 -5.08
C LYS A 310 17.50 -21.53 -4.16
N ILE A 311 16.33 -20.91 -4.28
CA ILE A 311 15.04 -21.44 -3.76
C ILE A 311 13.99 -21.34 -4.88
N CYS A 312 13.02 -22.25 -4.86
CA CYS A 312 12.25 -22.68 -6.03
C CYS A 312 10.97 -21.86 -6.30
N TYR A 313 10.46 -21.98 -7.53
CA TYR A 313 9.16 -21.46 -7.95
C TYR A 313 7.99 -22.14 -7.23
N ALA A 314 7.01 -21.34 -6.81
CA ALA A 314 5.60 -21.71 -6.74
C ALA A 314 4.81 -20.72 -7.62
N GLN A 315 3.88 -21.20 -8.45
CA GLN A 315 3.21 -20.37 -9.46
C GLN A 315 1.78 -20.00 -9.03
N SER A 316 1.49 -18.70 -8.98
CA SER A 316 0.14 -18.17 -9.19
C SER A 316 0.21 -16.74 -9.72
N THR A 317 -0.30 -16.53 -10.94
CA THR A 317 -0.30 -15.23 -11.62
C THR A 317 -1.73 -14.84 -11.92
N ILE A 318 -2.17 -13.67 -11.44
CA ILE A 318 -3.37 -12.99 -11.95
C ILE A 318 -3.02 -11.52 -12.17
N PHE A 319 -3.10 -11.08 -13.43
CA PHE A 319 -2.99 -9.67 -13.83
C PHE A 319 -4.22 -8.88 -13.39
N HIS A 320 -4.10 -7.56 -13.31
CA HIS A 320 -5.25 -6.66 -13.36
C HIS A 320 -5.06 -5.63 -14.49
N PRO A 321 -6.10 -5.24 -15.24
CA PRO A 321 -5.98 -4.23 -16.30
C PRO A 321 -5.70 -2.82 -15.76
N SER A 322 -5.13 -2.00 -16.64
CA SER A 322 -4.90 -0.56 -16.44
C SER A 322 -6.14 0.28 -16.73
N VAL A 323 -6.37 1.30 -15.90
CA VAL A 323 -7.17 2.49 -16.23
C VAL A 323 -6.22 3.69 -16.20
N GLN A 324 -6.42 4.66 -17.08
CA GLN A 324 -5.51 5.77 -17.31
C GLN A 324 -6.05 7.04 -16.62
N SER A 325 -5.19 7.77 -15.90
CA SER A 325 -5.60 8.80 -14.94
C SER A 325 -5.62 10.22 -15.53
N ASP A 326 -6.75 10.90 -15.40
CA ASP A 326 -6.75 12.37 -15.31
C ASP A 326 -6.14 12.83 -13.98
N ILE A 327 -5.56 14.03 -13.96
CA ILE A 327 -4.71 14.50 -12.84
C ILE A 327 -5.53 15.33 -11.85
N ASP A 328 -6.23 14.66 -10.94
CA ASP A 328 -6.74 15.25 -9.69
C ASP A 328 -5.71 15.15 -8.57
N THR A 329 -5.51 16.23 -7.82
CA THR A 329 -4.59 16.25 -6.67
C THR A 329 -5.22 15.57 -5.45
N PRO A 330 -4.53 14.63 -4.77
CA PRO A 330 -5.13 13.90 -3.65
C PRO A 330 -5.32 14.79 -2.42
N SER A 331 -6.57 15.09 -2.06
CA SER A 331 -6.89 15.75 -0.79
C SER A 331 -6.75 14.76 0.39
N LEU A 332 -6.20 15.26 1.50
CA LEU A 332 -5.62 14.46 2.58
C LEU A 332 -6.22 14.89 3.92
N SER A 333 -6.80 13.94 4.67
CA SER A 333 -7.47 14.17 5.95
C SER A 333 -6.56 13.92 7.16
N LEU A 334 -6.76 14.73 8.20
CA LEU A 334 -5.99 14.71 9.45
C LEU A 334 -6.93 14.51 10.65
N GLN A 335 -6.38 13.96 11.75
CA GLN A 335 -7.07 13.59 12.98
C GLN A 335 -8.05 12.42 12.81
N GLY A 336 -7.74 11.31 13.50
CA GLY A 336 -8.31 9.98 13.30
C GLY A 336 -7.22 8.89 13.22
N THR A 337 -6.58 8.53 14.34
CA THR A 337 -5.50 7.51 14.32
C THR A 337 -6.07 6.08 14.32
N MET A 338 -6.35 5.56 13.12
CA MET A 338 -6.66 4.14 12.96
C MET A 338 -5.41 3.32 13.26
N CYS A 339 -5.52 2.39 14.21
CA CYS A 339 -4.37 1.60 14.65
C CYS A 339 -4.77 0.16 15.01
N GLY A 340 -3.79 -0.75 14.92
CA GLY A 340 -3.80 -2.02 15.63
C GLY A 340 -2.78 -1.99 16.77
N ILE A 341 -3.20 -2.33 17.98
CA ILE A 341 -2.32 -2.46 19.16
C ILE A 341 -2.13 -3.93 19.52
N LEU A 342 -0.94 -4.26 20.02
CA LEU A 342 -0.56 -5.60 20.46
C LEU A 342 0.33 -5.52 21.70
N GLY A 343 0.13 -6.41 22.66
CA GLY A 343 1.00 -6.59 23.82
C GLY A 343 1.18 -8.08 24.09
N LEU A 344 2.40 -8.49 24.42
CA LEU A 344 2.73 -9.90 24.70
C LEU A 344 3.63 -9.99 25.93
N LEU A 345 3.30 -10.92 26.82
CA LEU A 345 4.11 -11.29 27.98
C LEU A 345 4.21 -12.82 27.99
N LEU A 346 5.39 -13.33 27.65
CA LEU A 346 5.72 -14.75 27.73
C LEU A 346 6.13 -15.08 29.18
N HIS A 347 5.74 -16.23 29.72
CA HIS A 347 6.12 -16.60 31.10
C HIS A 347 7.63 -16.84 31.24
N ASP A 348 8.27 -17.41 30.22
CA ASP A 348 9.73 -17.54 30.17
C ASP A 348 10.36 -16.19 29.80
N PRO A 349 11.26 -15.62 30.64
CA PRO A 349 11.93 -14.36 30.34
C PRO A 349 13.11 -14.49 29.36
N SER A 350 13.53 -15.71 29.01
CA SER A 350 14.65 -16.01 28.11
C SER A 350 14.26 -16.14 26.63
N ILE A 351 12.96 -16.28 26.35
CA ILE A 351 12.41 -16.26 24.99
C ILE A 351 12.11 -14.80 24.61
N ASP A 352 12.54 -14.35 23.43
CA ASP A 352 12.25 -13.01 22.93
C ASP A 352 10.81 -12.93 22.39
N ALA A 353 10.02 -11.95 22.85
CA ALA A 353 8.63 -11.78 22.43
C ALA A 353 8.47 -11.18 21.01
N ALA A 354 9.54 -10.61 20.44
CA ALA A 354 9.49 -9.85 19.19
C ALA A 354 9.00 -10.61 17.94
N PRO A 355 9.34 -11.91 17.71
CA PRO A 355 8.85 -12.64 16.55
C PRO A 355 7.32 -12.80 16.55
N GLU A 356 6.74 -13.25 17.67
CA GLU A 356 5.28 -13.39 17.82
C GLU A 356 4.56 -12.04 17.72
N ILE A 357 5.13 -10.96 18.27
CA ILE A 357 4.60 -9.60 18.09
C ILE A 357 4.62 -9.21 16.60
N CYS A 358 5.69 -9.50 15.86
CA CYS A 358 5.79 -9.22 14.42
C CYS A 358 4.75 -9.99 13.59
N GLU A 359 4.51 -11.26 13.90
CA GLU A 359 3.47 -12.08 13.25
C GLU A 359 2.07 -11.54 13.57
N GLY A 360 1.80 -11.20 14.84
CA GLY A 360 0.53 -10.59 15.25
C GLY A 360 0.26 -9.23 14.61
N LEU A 361 1.27 -8.37 14.51
CA LEU A 361 1.16 -7.10 13.78
C LEU A 361 0.93 -7.31 12.27
N SER A 362 1.46 -8.38 11.68
CA SER A 362 1.20 -8.75 10.29
C SER A 362 -0.28 -9.11 10.05
N LEU A 363 -0.95 -9.71 11.04
CA LEU A 363 -2.40 -9.98 11.00
C LEU A 363 -3.23 -8.71 11.17
N LEU A 364 -2.78 -7.78 12.01
CA LEU A 364 -3.37 -6.45 12.21
C LEU A 364 -3.01 -5.43 11.11
N GLN A 365 -2.16 -5.76 10.14
CA GLN A 365 -1.73 -4.88 9.03
C GLN A 365 -2.90 -4.30 8.21
N HIS A 366 -4.09 -4.87 8.29
CA HIS A 366 -5.29 -4.31 7.67
C HIS A 366 -5.82 -3.06 8.41
N ARG A 367 -5.43 -2.85 9.68
CA ARG A 367 -5.71 -1.66 10.52
C ARG A 367 -4.70 -0.53 10.37
N GLY A 368 -3.55 -0.75 9.73
CA GLY A 368 -2.53 0.26 9.54
C GLY A 368 -1.41 -0.21 8.63
N GLN A 369 -0.97 0.64 7.68
CA GLN A 369 0.01 0.31 6.64
C GLN A 369 1.08 1.41 6.41
N ASP A 370 1.03 2.49 7.18
CA ASP A 370 1.86 3.67 7.00
C ASP A 370 3.06 3.70 7.94
N ALA A 371 2.91 3.20 9.17
CA ALA A 371 4.02 2.97 10.08
C ALA A 371 3.76 1.77 10.97
N CYS A 372 4.82 1.22 11.54
CA CYS A 372 4.75 0.18 12.56
C CYS A 372 5.93 0.25 13.52
N GLY A 373 5.76 -0.30 14.72
CA GLY A 373 6.80 -0.34 15.72
C GLY A 373 6.62 -1.47 16.74
N ILE A 374 7.74 -1.93 17.29
CA ILE A 374 7.81 -2.87 18.42
C ILE A 374 8.80 -2.31 19.43
N ILE A 375 8.43 -2.35 20.71
CA ILE A 375 9.35 -2.12 21.83
C ILE A 375 9.25 -3.30 22.80
N THR A 376 10.35 -3.99 23.05
CA THR A 376 10.47 -5.07 24.05
C THR A 376 11.21 -4.61 25.30
N CYS A 377 11.02 -5.30 26.42
CA CYS A 377 11.71 -5.06 27.67
C CYS A 377 12.60 -6.26 28.03
N GLY A 378 13.91 -6.10 27.84
CA GLY A 378 14.92 -7.10 28.15
C GLY A 378 15.47 -7.00 29.58
N PRO A 379 16.59 -7.69 29.86
CA PRO A 379 17.17 -7.78 31.20
C PRO A 379 17.40 -6.43 31.88
N LYS A 380 17.16 -6.38 33.21
CA LYS A 380 17.24 -5.18 34.06
C LYS A 380 16.31 -4.03 33.66
N GLY A 381 15.21 -4.32 32.96
CA GLY A 381 14.21 -3.31 32.56
C GLY A 381 14.60 -2.48 31.34
N ARG A 382 15.62 -2.90 30.58
CA ARG A 382 16.10 -2.15 29.41
C ARG A 382 15.16 -2.34 28.22
N PHE A 383 14.66 -1.23 27.67
CA PHE A 383 13.89 -1.26 26.43
C PHE A 383 14.78 -1.38 25.19
N TYR A 384 14.27 -2.12 24.20
CA TYR A 384 14.80 -2.23 22.84
C TYR A 384 13.68 -1.87 21.87
N GLN A 385 13.94 -0.96 20.92
CA GLN A 385 12.92 -0.44 20.02
C GLN A 385 13.31 -0.56 18.54
N CYS A 386 12.33 -0.82 17.70
CA CYS A 386 12.41 -0.69 16.25
C CYS A 386 11.05 -0.16 15.77
N LYS A 387 11.04 1.02 15.15
CA LYS A 387 9.82 1.65 14.61
C LYS A 387 10.17 2.55 13.42
N ALA A 388 9.34 2.54 12.40
CA ALA A 388 9.53 3.31 11.16
C ALA A 388 8.26 3.34 10.31
N ASN A 389 8.23 4.24 9.32
CA ASN A 389 7.17 4.33 8.33
C ASN A 389 7.34 3.23 7.26
N GLY A 390 6.31 2.40 7.07
CA GLY A 390 6.30 1.22 6.21
C GLY A 390 5.34 0.13 6.71
N MET A 391 5.24 -0.97 5.95
CA MET A 391 4.53 -2.18 6.37
C MET A 391 5.42 -3.04 7.30
N VAL A 392 4.81 -3.89 8.12
CA VAL A 392 5.46 -4.78 9.10
C VAL A 392 6.57 -5.61 8.43
N ARG A 393 6.26 -6.22 7.28
CA ARG A 393 7.21 -6.98 6.45
C ARG A 393 8.41 -6.19 5.90
N ASP A 394 8.29 -4.86 5.81
CA ASP A 394 9.31 -3.98 5.22
C ASP A 394 10.21 -3.34 6.30
N ILE A 395 9.74 -3.31 7.55
CA ILE A 395 10.45 -2.76 8.72
C ILE A 395 11.11 -3.85 9.58
N PHE A 396 10.44 -4.99 9.79
CA PHE A 396 10.92 -6.07 10.66
C PHE A 396 11.55 -7.21 9.86
N ASP A 397 12.80 -7.00 9.47
CA ASP A 397 13.66 -8.05 8.96
C ASP A 397 14.27 -8.91 10.09
N VAL A 398 14.99 -9.97 9.73
CA VAL A 398 15.67 -10.85 10.70
C VAL A 398 16.65 -10.07 11.59
N ASN A 399 17.37 -9.08 11.05
CA ASN A 399 18.38 -8.33 11.81
C ASN A 399 17.77 -7.31 12.80
N SER A 400 16.57 -6.81 12.53
CA SER A 400 15.84 -5.90 13.42
C SER A 400 15.08 -6.66 14.50
N ILE A 401 14.42 -7.77 14.16
CA ILE A 401 13.80 -8.67 15.14
C ILE A 401 14.85 -9.20 16.12
N SER A 402 16.04 -9.61 15.66
CA SER A 402 17.12 -10.11 16.53
C SER A 402 17.76 -9.04 17.44
N ARG A 403 17.29 -7.79 17.42
CA ARG A 403 17.71 -6.72 18.33
C ARG A 403 16.65 -6.40 19.40
N LEU A 404 15.45 -6.95 19.28
CA LEU A 404 14.30 -6.70 20.16
C LEU A 404 14.25 -7.75 21.27
N ILE A 405 15.19 -7.63 22.21
CA ILE A 405 15.41 -8.61 23.27
C ILE A 405 14.36 -8.49 24.38
N GLY A 406 13.85 -9.62 24.89
CA GLY A 406 13.05 -9.75 26.10
C GLY A 406 11.68 -10.41 25.91
N GLY A 407 11.32 -11.29 26.85
CA GLY A 407 10.02 -12.00 26.89
C GLY A 407 8.81 -11.17 27.30
N MET A 408 8.83 -9.85 27.08
CA MET A 408 7.62 -9.02 27.02
C MET A 408 7.82 -7.80 26.11
N GLY A 409 6.75 -7.36 25.45
CA GLY A 409 6.80 -6.21 24.55
C GLY A 409 5.43 -5.68 24.13
N VAL A 410 5.44 -4.53 23.49
CA VAL A 410 4.28 -3.86 22.90
C VAL A 410 4.58 -3.58 21.42
N GLY A 411 3.60 -3.86 20.57
CA GLY A 411 3.63 -3.62 19.13
C GLY A 411 2.50 -2.69 18.68
N HIS A 412 2.70 -2.03 17.54
CA HIS A 412 1.73 -1.13 16.92
C HIS A 412 1.81 -1.16 15.39
N VAL A 413 0.66 -1.06 14.73
CA VAL A 413 0.52 -0.70 13.31
C VAL A 413 -0.38 0.52 13.15
N ARG A 414 0.08 1.51 12.37
CA ARG A 414 -0.55 2.82 12.20
C ARG A 414 -1.10 2.99 10.79
N TYR A 415 -2.33 3.48 10.68
CA TYR A 415 -2.94 3.88 9.41
C TYR A 415 -2.43 5.28 8.98
N PRO A 416 -2.29 5.55 7.68
CA PRO A 416 -1.91 6.88 7.21
C PRO A 416 -2.92 7.93 7.64
N THR A 417 -2.52 8.78 8.58
CA THR A 417 -3.08 10.12 8.76
C THR A 417 -2.29 11.11 7.91
N ALA A 418 -2.91 12.19 7.44
CA ALA A 418 -2.14 13.27 6.80
C ALA A 418 -1.14 13.90 7.79
N GLY A 419 -0.15 14.62 7.26
CA GLY A 419 0.88 15.32 8.04
C GLY A 419 1.94 14.42 8.69
N SER A 420 1.58 13.22 9.15
CA SER A 420 2.42 12.36 10.01
C SER A 420 3.54 11.60 9.28
N PHE A 421 4.20 12.20 8.29
CA PHE A 421 5.32 11.59 7.54
C PHE A 421 6.62 11.45 8.36
N ASN A 422 6.61 11.82 9.65
CA ASN A 422 7.76 11.76 10.54
C ASN A 422 7.82 10.44 11.32
N ASN A 423 8.91 9.68 11.16
CA ASN A 423 9.18 8.42 11.88
C ASN A 423 9.13 8.56 13.42
N ALA A 424 9.30 9.78 13.97
CA ALA A 424 9.14 10.02 15.41
C ALA A 424 7.72 9.66 15.91
N GLU A 425 6.71 9.89 15.06
CA GLU A 425 5.28 9.70 15.37
C GLU A 425 4.79 8.26 15.14
N ALA A 426 5.66 7.37 14.65
CA ALA A 426 5.40 5.93 14.67
C ALA A 426 5.27 5.47 16.13
N GLN A 427 4.26 4.68 16.45
CA GLN A 427 4.09 4.10 17.80
C GLN A 427 4.81 2.73 17.89
N PRO A 428 5.08 2.17 19.09
CA PRO A 428 4.85 2.74 20.42
C PRO A 428 5.64 4.02 20.72
N PHE A 429 5.12 4.81 21.66
CA PHE A 429 5.86 5.88 22.33
C PHE A 429 6.51 5.36 23.61
N TYR A 430 7.51 6.10 24.10
CA TYR A 430 8.26 5.79 25.32
C TYR A 430 8.60 7.07 26.08
N VAL A 431 8.44 7.05 27.40
CA VAL A 431 8.99 8.07 28.31
C VAL A 431 9.84 7.40 29.40
N ASN A 432 11.00 7.98 29.70
CA ASN A 432 11.89 7.45 30.74
C ASN A 432 11.42 7.74 32.17
N SER A 433 10.53 8.74 32.35
CA SER A 433 10.08 9.20 33.65
C SER A 433 8.55 9.36 33.75
N PRO A 434 7.92 8.83 34.82
CA PRO A 434 8.52 8.02 35.89
C PRO A 434 8.66 6.54 35.47
N TYR A 435 9.56 5.80 36.12
CA TYR A 435 9.79 4.33 36.03
C TYR A 435 10.15 3.72 34.65
N GLY A 436 9.89 4.40 33.54
CA GLY A 436 10.06 3.86 32.18
C GLY A 436 8.77 3.23 31.67
N ILE A 437 8.04 3.98 30.84
CA ILE A 437 6.71 3.62 30.33
C ILE A 437 6.74 3.55 28.80
N VAL A 438 6.31 2.41 28.24
CA VAL A 438 6.03 2.20 26.81
C VAL A 438 4.52 2.21 26.59
N PHE A 439 4.05 2.79 25.49
CA PHE A 439 2.62 3.04 25.27
C PHE A 439 2.22 2.96 23.80
N ALA A 440 1.10 2.29 23.52
CA ALA A 440 0.50 2.12 22.20
C ALA A 440 -1.02 2.34 22.29
N HIS A 441 -1.57 3.08 21.33
CA HIS A 441 -2.94 3.60 21.34
C HIS A 441 -3.62 3.41 19.98
N ASN A 442 -4.89 2.98 20.01
CA ASN A 442 -5.86 3.01 18.92
C ASN A 442 -7.05 3.87 19.35
N GLY A 443 -7.28 5.00 18.67
CA GLY A 443 -8.32 5.95 19.06
C GLY A 443 -8.08 7.37 18.57
N ASN A 444 -8.77 8.32 19.21
CA ASN A 444 -8.53 9.75 19.05
C ASN A 444 -9.07 10.52 20.27
N LEU A 445 -8.26 11.43 20.83
CA LEU A 445 -8.68 12.38 21.86
C LEU A 445 -9.37 13.63 21.27
N ILE A 446 -10.46 14.08 21.90
CA ILE A 446 -11.23 15.26 21.46
C ILE A 446 -10.95 16.54 22.28
N ASN A 447 -10.31 16.44 23.45
CA ASN A 447 -9.96 17.60 24.28
C ASN A 447 -8.45 17.94 24.28
N THR A 448 -7.76 17.60 23.18
CA THR A 448 -6.31 17.76 23.01
C THR A 448 -5.80 19.16 23.34
N SER A 449 -6.47 20.23 22.88
CA SER A 449 -6.02 21.62 23.11
C SER A 449 -5.93 21.96 24.61
N ASN A 450 -6.91 21.55 25.41
CA ASN A 450 -6.92 21.77 26.86
C ASN A 450 -5.86 20.92 27.56
N LEU A 451 -5.66 19.69 27.08
CA LEU A 451 -4.65 18.76 27.61
C LEU A 451 -3.22 19.22 27.29
N MET A 452 -2.98 19.79 26.11
CA MET A 452 -1.70 20.42 25.74
C MET A 452 -1.39 21.62 26.63
N GLN A 453 -2.38 22.50 26.87
CA GLN A 453 -2.22 23.61 27.81
C GLN A 453 -1.88 23.11 29.22
N PHE A 454 -2.54 22.05 29.70
CA PHE A 454 -2.24 21.44 30.99
C PHE A 454 -0.84 20.79 31.05
N MET A 455 -0.39 20.15 29.97
CA MET A 455 0.96 19.57 29.87
C MET A 455 2.05 20.64 29.97
N ASP A 456 1.85 21.79 29.33
CA ASP A 456 2.80 22.91 29.36
C ASP A 456 2.75 23.66 30.72
N GLN A 457 1.56 24.14 31.11
CA GLN A 457 1.38 25.08 32.23
C GLN A 457 1.36 24.43 33.62
N THR A 458 1.10 23.12 33.72
CA THR A 458 0.94 22.43 35.03
C THR A 458 1.79 21.18 35.18
N ALA A 459 1.89 20.34 34.14
CA ALA A 459 2.75 19.15 34.20
C ALA A 459 4.22 19.45 33.87
N HIS A 460 4.47 20.56 33.16
CA HIS A 460 5.77 20.94 32.57
C HIS A 460 6.41 19.81 31.74
N ARG A 461 5.59 19.12 30.94
CA ARG A 461 5.99 18.02 30.03
C ARG A 461 5.81 18.48 28.59
N HIS A 462 6.92 18.74 27.89
CA HIS A 462 6.88 19.03 26.46
C HIS A 462 6.40 17.80 25.67
N ILE A 463 5.51 18.01 24.70
CA ILE A 463 5.04 17.01 23.74
C ILE A 463 5.68 17.34 22.39
N ASN A 464 6.44 16.40 21.84
CA ASN A 464 7.33 16.65 20.70
C ASN A 464 6.63 16.40 19.33
N THR A 465 5.48 15.74 19.32
CA THR A 465 4.77 15.33 18.10
C THR A 465 3.33 15.86 18.04
N ALA A 466 2.70 15.78 16.87
CA ALA A 466 1.27 16.04 16.71
C ALA A 466 0.40 14.85 17.16
N SER A 467 0.99 13.77 17.71
CA SER A 467 0.27 12.56 18.10
C SER A 467 -0.36 12.70 19.49
N ASP A 468 -1.69 12.60 19.53
CA ASP A 468 -2.46 12.49 20.75
C ASP A 468 -2.06 11.29 21.64
N SER A 469 -1.48 10.25 21.05
CA SER A 469 -0.87 9.10 21.76
C SER A 469 0.36 9.46 22.60
N GLU A 470 1.17 10.45 22.19
CA GLU A 470 2.28 10.96 23.01
C GLU A 470 1.74 11.79 24.19
N LEU A 471 0.71 12.60 23.92
CA LEU A 471 -0.02 13.38 24.92
C LEU A 471 -0.68 12.45 25.95
N LEU A 472 -1.37 11.39 25.52
CA LEU A 472 -2.02 10.40 26.39
C LEU A 472 -1.00 9.65 27.26
N LEU A 473 0.15 9.25 26.69
CA LEU A 473 1.26 8.69 27.47
C LEU A 473 1.78 9.67 28.53
N ASN A 474 1.97 10.94 28.19
CA ASN A 474 2.48 11.93 29.15
C ASN A 474 1.46 12.29 30.24
N ILE A 475 0.17 12.25 29.95
CA ILE A 475 -0.90 12.36 30.96
C ILE A 475 -0.89 11.15 31.91
N PHE A 476 -0.81 9.91 31.38
CA PHE A 476 -0.67 8.73 32.23
C PHE A 476 0.59 8.79 33.10
N ALA A 477 1.74 9.16 32.50
CA ALA A 477 3.01 9.33 33.19
C ALA A 477 2.97 10.40 34.28
N TYR A 478 2.29 11.53 34.04
CA TYR A 478 2.07 12.57 35.05
C TYR A 478 1.23 12.07 36.23
N ASN A 479 0.10 11.39 35.96
CA ASN A 479 -0.76 10.86 37.02
C ASN A 479 -0.04 9.77 37.83
N LEU A 480 0.79 8.94 37.19
CA LEU A 480 1.63 7.93 37.84
C LEU A 480 2.78 8.56 38.66
N GLN A 481 3.26 9.75 38.26
CA GLN A 481 4.26 10.53 39.00
C GLN A 481 3.68 11.15 40.28
N GLN A 482 2.39 11.52 40.32
CA GLN A 482 1.72 12.05 41.52
C GLN A 482 1.70 11.05 42.70
N THR A 483 1.94 9.76 42.45
CA THR A 483 2.06 8.74 43.52
C THR A 483 3.28 8.94 44.41
N GLY A 484 4.32 9.64 43.94
CA GLY A 484 5.53 10.00 44.72
C GLY A 484 6.41 8.83 45.18
N LYS A 485 6.10 7.59 44.79
CA LYS A 485 6.75 6.38 45.30
C LYS A 485 8.07 6.06 44.59
N PHE A 486 9.00 5.44 45.31
CA PHE A 486 10.21 4.86 44.68
C PHE A 486 9.90 3.55 43.90
N ARG A 487 8.86 2.83 44.29
CA ARG A 487 8.33 1.65 43.59
C ARG A 487 6.81 1.69 43.61
N ILE A 488 6.21 1.56 42.44
CA ILE A 488 4.76 1.43 42.25
C ILE A 488 4.29 -0.01 42.45
N ASN A 489 3.01 -0.15 42.79
CA ASN A 489 2.28 -1.42 42.75
C ASN A 489 1.05 -1.30 41.82
N GLU A 490 0.19 -2.33 41.82
CA GLU A 490 -1.02 -2.34 40.97
C GLU A 490 -2.04 -1.27 41.36
N GLU A 491 -2.19 -0.95 42.66
CA GLU A 491 -3.04 0.14 43.14
C GLU A 491 -2.62 1.50 42.56
N ASP A 492 -1.31 1.76 42.51
CA ASP A 492 -0.74 2.98 41.97
C ASP A 492 -1.03 3.14 40.48
N ILE A 493 -0.89 2.05 39.71
CA ILE A 493 -1.15 2.00 38.27
C ILE A 493 -2.64 2.20 38.01
N PHE A 494 -3.52 1.47 38.72
CA PHE A 494 -4.97 1.64 38.60
C PHE A 494 -5.41 3.07 38.97
N THR A 495 -4.85 3.66 40.02
CA THR A 495 -5.15 5.04 40.44
C THR A 495 -4.69 6.05 39.38
N ALA A 496 -3.51 5.86 38.79
CA ALA A 496 -3.00 6.71 37.73
C ALA A 496 -3.82 6.65 36.42
N ILE A 497 -4.30 5.44 36.05
CA ILE A 497 -5.24 5.28 34.94
C ILE A 497 -6.55 6.01 35.25
N GLY A 498 -7.04 5.97 36.49
CA GLY A 498 -8.23 6.72 36.91
C GLY A 498 -8.09 8.23 36.82
N GLY A 499 -6.95 8.77 37.28
CA GLY A 499 -6.61 10.19 37.13
C GLY A 499 -6.60 10.61 35.66
N MET A 500 -5.93 9.85 34.80
CA MET A 500 -5.91 10.06 33.35
C MET A 500 -7.33 9.96 32.73
N MET A 501 -8.11 8.91 33.02
CA MET A 501 -9.48 8.72 32.51
C MET A 501 -10.43 9.86 32.90
N SER A 502 -10.20 10.52 34.04
CA SER A 502 -10.96 11.71 34.47
C SER A 502 -10.62 12.98 33.68
N GLN A 503 -9.42 13.04 33.07
CA GLN A 503 -8.88 14.21 32.37
C GLN A 503 -9.11 14.12 30.85
N VAL A 504 -9.04 12.92 30.27
CA VAL A 504 -9.12 12.72 28.82
C VAL A 504 -10.54 12.42 28.33
N LYS A 505 -10.90 12.98 27.17
CA LYS A 505 -12.16 12.73 26.46
C LYS A 505 -11.88 12.29 25.04
N GLY A 506 -12.70 11.37 24.53
CA GLY A 506 -12.54 10.75 23.22
C GLY A 506 -12.69 9.24 23.35
N ALA A 507 -12.18 8.52 22.36
CA ALA A 507 -12.17 7.06 22.32
C ALA A 507 -10.74 6.54 22.33
N TYR A 508 -10.47 5.47 23.08
CA TYR A 508 -9.13 4.95 23.26
C TYR A 508 -9.12 3.49 23.73
N ALA A 509 -8.46 2.65 22.95
CA ALA A 509 -7.96 1.35 23.37
C ALA A 509 -6.44 1.47 23.51
N CYS A 510 -5.90 1.14 24.69
CA CYS A 510 -4.48 1.33 25.00
C CYS A 510 -3.83 0.03 25.46
N CYS A 511 -2.62 -0.22 24.98
CA CYS A 511 -1.69 -1.21 25.55
C CYS A 511 -0.43 -0.49 26.02
N ALA A 512 -0.02 -0.73 27.27
CA ALA A 512 1.17 -0.14 27.86
C ALA A 512 2.07 -1.21 28.50
N MET A 513 3.34 -0.88 28.72
CA MET A 513 4.31 -1.74 29.38
C MET A 513 5.20 -0.90 30.31
N LEU A 514 5.41 -1.40 31.53
CA LEU A 514 6.24 -0.77 32.55
C LEU A 514 7.53 -1.58 32.77
N ALA A 515 8.67 -0.89 32.85
CA ALA A 515 9.99 -1.50 32.88
C ALA A 515 10.13 -2.55 34.00
N GLY A 516 10.29 -3.82 33.63
CA GLY A 516 10.44 -4.92 34.58
C GLY A 516 9.22 -5.23 35.46
N PHE A 517 8.04 -4.68 35.17
CA PHE A 517 6.81 -4.89 35.93
C PHE A 517 5.82 -5.81 35.18
N GLY A 518 5.40 -5.42 33.98
CA GLY A 518 4.38 -6.13 33.22
C GLY A 518 3.76 -5.33 32.07
N ILE A 519 2.73 -5.90 31.45
CA ILE A 519 1.91 -5.27 30.40
C ILE A 519 0.52 -4.90 30.93
N ILE A 520 -0.11 -3.91 30.32
CA ILE A 520 -1.36 -3.28 30.78
C ILE A 520 -2.28 -3.09 29.57
N ALA A 521 -3.57 -3.39 29.72
CA ALA A 521 -4.62 -2.95 28.80
C ALA A 521 -5.62 -2.03 29.53
N PHE A 522 -6.16 -1.04 28.83
CA PHE A 522 -7.38 -0.34 29.27
C PHE A 522 -8.16 0.22 28.08
N ARG A 523 -9.46 0.44 28.30
CA ARG A 523 -10.44 0.85 27.29
C ARG A 523 -11.25 2.05 27.78
N ASP A 524 -11.63 2.94 26.87
CA ASP A 524 -12.41 4.14 27.19
C ASP A 524 -13.75 3.83 27.91
N PRO A 525 -14.31 4.77 28.70
CA PRO A 525 -15.56 4.57 29.46
C PRO A 525 -16.79 4.22 28.62
N ASN A 526 -16.78 4.51 27.31
CA ASN A 526 -17.85 4.20 26.38
C ASN A 526 -17.64 2.85 25.65
N GLY A 527 -16.44 2.25 25.72
CA GLY A 527 -16.09 1.01 25.04
C GLY A 527 -15.94 1.16 23.52
N ILE A 528 -15.70 2.37 23.00
CA ILE A 528 -15.78 2.66 21.57
C ILE A 528 -14.74 1.87 20.78
N ARG A 529 -13.47 1.87 21.23
CA ARG A 529 -12.35 1.20 20.54
C ARG A 529 -12.17 -0.25 21.02
N PRO A 530 -11.92 -1.23 20.14
CA PRO A 530 -11.77 -2.63 20.54
C PRO A 530 -10.38 -2.93 21.12
N VAL A 531 -10.36 -3.65 22.24
CA VAL A 531 -9.19 -4.35 22.80
C VAL A 531 -9.67 -5.50 23.69
N GLY A 532 -9.03 -6.66 23.54
CA GLY A 532 -9.23 -7.83 24.38
C GLY A 532 -7.90 -8.51 24.71
N LEU A 533 -8.00 -9.59 25.48
CA LEU A 533 -6.86 -10.39 25.91
C LEU A 533 -7.16 -11.90 25.81
N ALA A 534 -6.12 -12.71 25.73
CA ALA A 534 -6.20 -14.17 25.74
C ALA A 534 -4.97 -14.78 26.43
N THR A 535 -5.01 -16.08 26.75
CA THR A 535 -3.95 -16.79 27.50
C THR A 535 -3.49 -18.04 26.78
N ARG A 536 -2.25 -18.48 26.98
CA ARG A 536 -1.70 -19.73 26.41
C ARG A 536 -0.96 -20.50 27.48
N LYS A 537 -1.37 -21.75 27.74
CA LYS A 537 -0.76 -22.58 28.80
C LYS A 537 0.59 -23.14 28.37
N VAL A 538 1.63 -22.86 29.15
CA VAL A 538 3.02 -23.28 28.96
C VAL A 538 3.51 -23.96 30.25
N GLY A 539 3.60 -25.29 30.25
CA GLY A 539 3.80 -26.04 31.50
C GLY A 539 2.66 -25.77 32.47
N GLU A 540 2.97 -25.44 33.73
CA GLU A 540 1.98 -24.99 34.74
C GLU A 540 1.83 -23.45 34.80
N HIS A 541 2.24 -22.75 33.75
CA HIS A 541 2.24 -21.29 33.66
C HIS A 541 1.45 -20.78 32.43
N LEU A 542 1.28 -19.47 32.33
CA LEU A 542 0.50 -18.81 31.28
C LEU A 542 1.33 -17.71 30.60
N ASP A 543 1.40 -17.76 29.26
CA ASP A 543 1.66 -16.58 28.45
C ASP A 543 0.36 -15.78 28.31
N TYR A 544 0.48 -14.47 28.09
CA TYR A 544 -0.64 -13.55 27.93
C TYR A 544 -0.46 -12.63 26.73
N ILE A 545 -1.52 -12.48 25.93
CA ILE A 545 -1.59 -11.57 24.79
C ILE A 545 -2.72 -10.54 24.99
N ILE A 546 -2.48 -9.30 24.58
CA ILE A 546 -3.43 -8.18 24.50
C ILE A 546 -3.48 -7.77 23.03
N SER A 547 -4.66 -7.67 22.40
CA SER A 547 -4.80 -7.34 20.97
C SER A 547 -6.03 -6.46 20.71
N SER A 548 -6.02 -5.70 19.61
CA SER A 548 -7.24 -5.08 19.09
C SER A 548 -8.30 -6.10 18.62
N GLU A 549 -7.91 -7.33 18.27
CA GLU A 549 -8.82 -8.36 17.71
C GLU A 549 -8.43 -9.80 18.09
N SER A 550 -9.44 -10.67 18.23
CA SER A 550 -9.26 -12.10 18.58
C SER A 550 -8.37 -12.85 17.60
N VAL A 551 -8.43 -12.52 16.31
CA VAL A 551 -7.74 -13.24 15.22
C VAL A 551 -6.21 -13.34 15.42
N VAL A 552 -5.62 -12.47 16.24
CA VAL A 552 -4.21 -12.55 16.63
C VAL A 552 -3.97 -13.60 17.73
N ALA A 553 -4.86 -13.68 18.71
CA ALA A 553 -4.85 -14.73 19.73
C ALA A 553 -5.12 -16.10 19.10
N ASP A 554 -6.14 -16.19 18.25
CA ASP A 554 -6.54 -17.40 17.52
C ASP A 554 -5.37 -17.96 16.67
N ALA A 555 -4.62 -17.09 15.98
CA ALA A 555 -3.46 -17.47 15.18
C ALA A 555 -2.20 -17.80 16.02
N GLY A 556 -2.01 -17.13 17.16
CA GLY A 556 -0.90 -17.38 18.09
C GLY A 556 -1.08 -18.59 19.01
N GLY A 557 -2.20 -19.32 18.89
CA GLY A 557 -2.52 -20.47 19.74
C GLY A 557 -2.92 -20.09 21.17
N PHE A 558 -3.42 -18.87 21.38
CA PHE A 558 -4.00 -18.43 22.65
C PHE A 558 -5.49 -18.77 22.70
N THR A 559 -6.00 -19.08 23.89
CA THR A 559 -7.40 -19.41 24.19
C THR A 559 -8.00 -18.40 25.16
N ASP A 560 -9.31 -18.54 25.41
CA ASP A 560 -10.03 -17.79 26.45
C ASP A 560 -10.03 -16.27 26.23
N TRP A 561 -10.39 -15.84 25.00
CA TRP A 561 -10.54 -14.44 24.63
C TRP A 561 -11.58 -13.71 25.50
N GLU A 562 -11.15 -12.64 26.18
CA GLU A 562 -11.99 -11.72 26.94
C GLU A 562 -11.80 -10.29 26.41
N ASP A 563 -12.88 -9.65 25.99
CA ASP A 563 -12.88 -8.22 25.66
C ASP A 563 -12.72 -7.37 26.94
N VAL A 564 -11.84 -6.35 26.92
CA VAL A 564 -11.70 -5.41 28.04
C VAL A 564 -12.97 -4.55 28.10
N LYS A 565 -13.54 -4.41 29.30
CA LYS A 565 -14.85 -3.75 29.49
C LYS A 565 -14.71 -2.22 29.44
N PRO A 566 -15.79 -1.47 29.11
CA PRO A 566 -15.76 0.00 29.09
C PRO A 566 -15.27 0.57 30.42
N GLY A 567 -14.24 1.43 30.40
CA GLY A 567 -13.66 2.03 31.61
C GLY A 567 -12.90 1.06 32.52
N GLN A 568 -12.63 -0.16 32.06
CA GLN A 568 -11.86 -1.17 32.79
C GLN A 568 -10.36 -1.04 32.47
N ALA A 569 -9.52 -1.37 33.45
CA ALA A 569 -8.10 -1.63 33.28
C ALA A 569 -7.74 -3.06 33.69
N VAL A 570 -6.74 -3.62 33.00
CA VAL A 570 -6.19 -4.95 33.21
C VAL A 570 -4.67 -4.82 33.31
N ILE A 571 -4.09 -5.38 34.37
CA ILE A 571 -2.64 -5.43 34.61
C ILE A 571 -2.22 -6.90 34.56
N ILE A 572 -1.16 -7.20 33.82
CA ILE A 572 -0.64 -8.55 33.63
C ILE A 572 0.84 -8.57 34.00
N THR A 573 1.18 -9.41 34.98
CA THR A 573 2.56 -9.65 35.44
C THR A 573 2.90 -11.13 35.29
N ARG A 574 4.17 -11.51 35.49
CA ARG A 574 4.58 -12.94 35.51
C ARG A 574 3.95 -13.75 36.65
N ASN A 575 3.36 -13.08 37.65
CA ASN A 575 2.71 -13.70 38.79
C ASN A 575 1.20 -13.93 38.58
N GLY A 576 0.59 -13.29 37.57
CA GLY A 576 -0.85 -13.36 37.32
C GLY A 576 -1.44 -12.08 36.74
N ILE A 577 -2.78 -12.00 36.78
CA ILE A 577 -3.57 -10.98 36.10
C ILE A 577 -4.59 -10.33 37.06
N SER A 578 -4.52 -9.01 37.16
CA SER A 578 -5.42 -8.18 37.97
C SER A 578 -6.32 -7.34 37.07
N ARG A 579 -7.61 -7.26 37.40
CA ARG A 579 -8.64 -6.52 36.65
C ARG A 579 -9.34 -5.53 37.57
N ARG A 580 -9.64 -4.32 37.11
CA ARG A 580 -10.41 -3.32 37.88
C ARG A 580 -11.29 -2.44 36.99
N GLN A 581 -12.50 -2.17 37.45
CA GLN A 581 -13.35 -1.12 36.90
C GLN A 581 -12.83 0.23 37.42
N ILE A 582 -12.34 1.10 36.53
CA ILE A 582 -11.64 2.34 36.90
C ILE A 582 -12.57 3.54 36.81
N ALA A 583 -13.10 3.80 35.62
CA ALA A 583 -14.22 4.71 35.44
C ALA A 583 -15.53 3.92 35.62
N PRO A 584 -16.62 4.52 36.13
CA PRO A 584 -17.94 3.95 35.94
C PRO A 584 -18.21 3.83 34.43
N PRO A 585 -18.77 2.70 33.94
CA PRO A 585 -19.16 2.60 32.54
C PRO A 585 -20.10 3.74 32.15
N ALA A 586 -19.76 4.45 31.08
CA ALA A 586 -20.65 5.41 30.44
C ALA A 586 -21.66 4.65 29.55
N THR A 587 -22.29 5.35 28.60
CA THR A 587 -23.10 4.69 27.57
C THR A 587 -22.21 3.76 26.74
N PHE A 588 -22.31 2.44 26.99
CA PHE A 588 -21.59 1.42 26.24
C PHE A 588 -22.05 1.45 24.77
N ALA A 589 -21.11 1.80 23.89
CA ALA A 589 -21.33 2.12 22.50
C ALA A 589 -20.07 1.80 21.67
N PRO A 590 -19.77 0.50 21.41
CA PRO A 590 -18.67 0.12 20.55
C PRO A 590 -18.87 0.65 19.12
N ASP A 591 -17.78 0.94 18.42
CA ASP A 591 -17.79 1.53 17.08
C ASP A 591 -18.48 0.61 16.07
N ILE A 592 -19.61 1.06 15.50
CA ILE A 592 -20.39 0.24 14.54
C ILE A 592 -19.59 -0.06 13.26
N PHE A 593 -18.63 0.79 12.90
CA PHE A 593 -17.90 0.72 11.64
C PHE A 593 -16.83 -0.37 11.62
N GLU A 594 -16.38 -0.81 12.80
CA GLU A 594 -15.58 -2.02 12.97
C GLU A 594 -16.30 -3.22 12.36
N TYR A 595 -17.57 -3.43 12.73
CA TYR A 595 -18.42 -4.50 12.20
C TYR A 595 -18.73 -4.31 10.71
N VAL A 596 -19.06 -3.09 10.27
CA VAL A 596 -19.37 -2.80 8.85
C VAL A 596 -18.18 -3.11 7.93
N TYR A 597 -17.00 -2.56 8.22
CA TYR A 597 -15.89 -2.53 7.26
C TYR A 597 -14.50 -2.77 7.85
N PHE A 598 -14.18 -2.21 9.01
CA PHE A 598 -12.77 -2.05 9.38
C PHE A 598 -12.13 -3.33 9.88
N ALA A 599 -12.76 -4.01 10.83
CA ALA A 599 -12.28 -5.25 11.43
C ALA A 599 -12.24 -6.41 10.43
N ARG A 600 -11.39 -7.39 10.73
CA ARG A 600 -11.33 -8.65 10.00
C ARG A 600 -12.59 -9.48 10.23
N PRO A 601 -13.10 -10.19 9.20
CA PRO A 601 -14.34 -10.96 9.31
C PRO A 601 -14.19 -12.14 10.29
N ASP A 602 -12.99 -12.70 10.37
CA ASP A 602 -12.60 -13.79 11.25
C ASP A 602 -12.42 -13.37 12.73
N SER A 603 -12.53 -12.07 13.05
CA SER A 603 -12.47 -11.56 14.42
C SER A 603 -13.80 -11.67 15.19
N VAL A 604 -13.69 -11.85 16.50
CA VAL A 604 -14.74 -11.59 17.49
C VAL A 604 -14.37 -10.34 18.30
N MET A 605 -15.36 -9.47 18.55
CA MET A 605 -15.23 -8.27 19.40
C MET A 605 -16.53 -8.09 20.19
N ASP A 606 -16.43 -7.79 21.48
CA ASP A 606 -17.57 -7.70 22.41
C ASP A 606 -18.55 -8.89 22.30
N GLY A 607 -17.99 -10.10 22.12
CA GLY A 607 -18.74 -11.34 21.87
C GLY A 607 -19.43 -11.46 20.49
N ILE A 608 -19.34 -10.47 19.61
CA ILE A 608 -19.92 -10.47 18.26
C ILE A 608 -18.90 -10.94 17.22
N SER A 609 -19.26 -11.95 16.41
CA SER A 609 -18.50 -12.33 15.22
C SER A 609 -18.76 -11.38 14.05
N VAL A 610 -17.70 -10.76 13.53
CA VAL A 610 -17.77 -9.79 12.42
C VAL A 610 -18.29 -10.43 11.12
N TYR A 611 -17.89 -11.67 10.83
CA TYR A 611 -18.43 -12.41 9.68
C TYR A 611 -19.96 -12.59 9.78
N ARG A 612 -20.48 -12.95 10.96
CA ARG A 612 -21.91 -13.21 11.16
C ARG A 612 -22.74 -11.93 11.13
N SER A 613 -22.22 -10.80 11.61
CA SER A 613 -22.92 -9.52 11.48
C SER A 613 -22.97 -9.05 10.02
N ARG A 614 -21.87 -9.21 9.25
CA ARG A 614 -21.84 -8.93 7.80
C ARG A 614 -22.77 -9.82 6.99
N MET A 615 -22.97 -11.09 7.39
CA MET A 615 -24.02 -11.95 6.82
C MET A 615 -25.42 -11.34 7.05
N ALA A 616 -25.75 -10.99 8.29
CA ALA A 616 -27.05 -10.42 8.65
C ALA A 616 -27.33 -9.06 8.00
N MET A 617 -26.30 -8.22 7.80
CA MET A 617 -26.40 -7.00 6.99
C MET A 617 -26.86 -7.31 5.56
N GLY A 618 -26.28 -8.35 4.94
CA GLY A 618 -26.69 -8.82 3.61
C GLY A 618 -28.14 -9.29 3.55
N ASP A 619 -28.61 -10.00 4.59
CA ASP A 619 -30.01 -10.41 4.73
C ASP A 619 -30.96 -9.19 4.85
N ALA A 620 -30.67 -8.25 5.74
CA ALA A 620 -31.54 -7.09 5.96
C ALA A 620 -31.54 -6.13 4.74
N LEU A 621 -30.38 -5.90 4.13
CA LEU A 621 -30.27 -5.10 2.91
C LEU A 621 -31.03 -5.72 1.73
N ALA A 622 -31.14 -7.05 1.64
CA ALA A 622 -31.94 -7.70 0.60
C ALA A 622 -33.44 -7.34 0.70
N ASP A 623 -34.00 -7.26 1.91
CA ASP A 623 -35.41 -6.92 2.10
C ASP A 623 -35.69 -5.43 1.75
N GLN A 624 -34.74 -4.54 2.04
CA GLN A 624 -34.76 -3.15 1.57
C GLN A 624 -34.65 -3.08 0.04
N VAL A 625 -33.66 -3.75 -0.56
CA VAL A 625 -33.44 -3.78 -2.02
C VAL A 625 -34.67 -4.32 -2.75
N LYS A 626 -35.28 -5.41 -2.26
CA LYS A 626 -36.52 -5.99 -2.79
C LYS A 626 -37.69 -5.00 -2.78
N THR A 627 -37.77 -4.16 -1.73
CA THR A 627 -38.81 -3.13 -1.58
C THR A 627 -38.60 -1.99 -2.57
N VAL A 628 -37.39 -1.42 -2.63
CA VAL A 628 -37.08 -0.29 -3.52
C VAL A 628 -37.13 -0.70 -4.99
N LEU A 629 -36.59 -1.87 -5.38
CA LEU A 629 -36.66 -2.37 -6.76
C LEU A 629 -38.10 -2.58 -7.23
N LYS A 630 -38.98 -3.07 -6.34
CA LYS A 630 -40.41 -3.22 -6.64
C LYS A 630 -41.09 -1.86 -6.83
N ALA A 631 -40.80 -0.88 -5.99
CA ALA A 631 -41.35 0.47 -6.09
C ALA A 631 -40.88 1.20 -7.37
N ALA A 632 -39.61 1.06 -7.73
CA ALA A 632 -39.03 1.61 -8.96
C ALA A 632 -39.35 0.80 -10.24
N ASN A 633 -40.03 -0.35 -10.11
CA ASN A 633 -40.30 -1.31 -11.19
C ASN A 633 -39.02 -1.75 -11.96
N ILE A 634 -37.91 -1.95 -11.25
CA ILE A 634 -36.63 -2.37 -11.85
C ILE A 634 -36.40 -3.86 -11.61
N LYS A 635 -36.15 -4.59 -12.71
CA LYS A 635 -35.65 -5.98 -12.67
C LYS A 635 -34.13 -6.00 -12.70
N VAL A 636 -33.55 -7.01 -12.06
CA VAL A 636 -32.10 -7.20 -11.87
C VAL A 636 -31.76 -8.63 -12.25
N ASP A 637 -30.62 -8.80 -12.92
CA ASP A 637 -30.20 -10.09 -13.48
C ASP A 637 -29.02 -10.71 -12.71
N VAL A 638 -28.20 -9.91 -12.01
CA VAL A 638 -27.03 -10.39 -11.26
C VAL A 638 -26.67 -9.51 -10.05
N VAL A 639 -26.16 -10.15 -8.99
CA VAL A 639 -25.54 -9.50 -7.83
C VAL A 639 -24.02 -9.66 -7.91
N ILE A 640 -23.30 -8.55 -7.80
CA ILE A 640 -21.85 -8.47 -7.91
C ILE A 640 -21.32 -7.78 -6.64
N PRO A 641 -20.44 -8.42 -5.83
CA PRO A 641 -19.75 -7.74 -4.74
C PRO A 641 -18.75 -6.73 -5.31
N VAL A 642 -18.31 -5.79 -4.49
CA VAL A 642 -17.08 -5.05 -4.79
C VAL A 642 -16.03 -5.44 -3.76
N PRO A 643 -14.87 -5.97 -4.18
CA PRO A 643 -13.96 -6.66 -3.27
C PRO A 643 -13.20 -5.71 -2.33
N ASP A 644 -12.88 -6.12 -1.09
CA ASP A 644 -13.04 -7.49 -0.56
C ASP A 644 -14.22 -7.68 0.40
N THR A 645 -14.63 -6.64 1.13
CA THR A 645 -15.45 -6.76 2.35
C THR A 645 -16.90 -7.15 2.06
N SER A 646 -17.53 -6.51 1.08
CA SER A 646 -18.94 -6.77 0.73
C SER A 646 -19.21 -8.18 0.22
N ARG A 647 -18.19 -9.02 -0.07
CA ARG A 647 -18.40 -10.40 -0.54
C ARG A 647 -19.36 -11.21 0.33
N VAL A 648 -19.26 -11.08 1.65
CA VAL A 648 -20.10 -11.79 2.63
C VAL A 648 -21.56 -11.33 2.54
N ALA A 649 -21.78 -10.02 2.67
CA ALA A 649 -23.12 -9.45 2.62
C ALA A 649 -23.78 -9.61 1.24
N ALA A 650 -23.02 -9.43 0.15
CA ALA A 650 -23.51 -9.60 -1.22
C ALA A 650 -23.87 -11.06 -1.54
N LEU A 651 -23.22 -12.05 -0.91
CA LEU A 651 -23.57 -13.46 -1.07
C LEU A 651 -24.93 -13.77 -0.40
N ASN A 652 -25.13 -13.35 0.84
CA ASN A 652 -26.43 -13.48 1.52
C ASN A 652 -27.53 -12.71 0.77
N LEU A 653 -27.25 -11.50 0.32
CA LEU A 653 -28.18 -10.68 -0.46
C LEU A 653 -28.57 -11.36 -1.78
N ALA A 654 -27.63 -11.96 -2.50
CA ALA A 654 -27.90 -12.73 -3.71
C ALA A 654 -28.81 -13.94 -3.42
N GLN A 655 -28.51 -14.70 -2.36
CA GLN A 655 -29.31 -15.87 -1.96
C GLN A 655 -30.74 -15.46 -1.57
N ARG A 656 -30.91 -14.41 -0.75
CA ARG A 656 -32.22 -13.96 -0.27
C ARG A 656 -33.09 -13.29 -1.34
N LEU A 657 -32.47 -12.65 -2.33
CA LEU A 657 -33.17 -12.18 -3.54
C LEU A 657 -33.41 -13.29 -4.58
N ASN A 658 -32.84 -14.49 -4.39
CA ASN A 658 -32.80 -15.57 -5.38
C ASN A 658 -32.22 -15.13 -6.74
N LEU A 659 -31.11 -14.38 -6.68
CA LEU A 659 -30.35 -13.88 -7.83
C LEU A 659 -28.97 -14.55 -7.91
N PRO A 660 -28.37 -14.69 -9.10
CA PRO A 660 -27.03 -15.23 -9.24
C PRO A 660 -25.97 -14.26 -8.68
N TYR A 661 -25.08 -14.78 -7.85
CA TYR A 661 -23.85 -14.12 -7.41
C TYR A 661 -22.75 -14.30 -8.47
N ARG A 662 -21.99 -13.24 -8.79
CA ARG A 662 -20.81 -13.30 -9.68
C ARG A 662 -19.70 -12.36 -9.19
N GLU A 663 -18.46 -12.85 -9.19
CA GLU A 663 -17.26 -12.01 -9.03
C GLU A 663 -17.05 -11.18 -10.32
N GLY A 664 -17.79 -10.07 -10.46
CA GLY A 664 -17.64 -9.15 -11.59
C GLY A 664 -16.45 -8.18 -11.44
N PHE A 665 -15.95 -7.99 -10.21
CA PHE A 665 -14.74 -7.22 -9.92
C PHE A 665 -13.72 -8.09 -9.21
N ILE A 666 -12.49 -8.06 -9.71
CA ILE A 666 -11.31 -8.55 -9.00
C ILE A 666 -10.62 -7.34 -8.35
N LYS A 667 -9.87 -7.58 -7.27
CA LYS A 667 -9.00 -6.58 -6.65
C LYS A 667 -7.56 -6.92 -6.96
N ASN A 668 -6.78 -5.94 -7.40
CA ASN A 668 -5.34 -6.10 -7.51
C ASN A 668 -4.75 -6.27 -6.09
N ARG A 669 -4.14 -7.43 -5.82
CA ARG A 669 -3.56 -7.77 -4.51
C ARG A 669 -2.12 -7.28 -4.32
N TYR A 670 -1.50 -6.76 -5.38
CA TYR A 670 -0.10 -6.27 -5.35
C TYR A 670 -0.02 -4.78 -4.97
N VAL A 671 -1.14 -4.06 -4.99
CA VAL A 671 -1.28 -2.73 -4.39
C VAL A 671 -1.66 -2.89 -2.92
N GLY A 672 -1.16 -2.01 -2.04
CA GLY A 672 -1.58 -1.94 -0.63
C GLY A 672 -3.07 -1.61 -0.45
N ARG A 673 -3.57 -1.58 0.80
CA ARG A 673 -4.97 -1.21 1.11
C ARG A 673 -5.17 0.31 0.96
N THR A 674 -5.12 0.81 -0.27
CA THR A 674 -5.73 2.11 -0.62
C THR A 674 -7.19 2.12 -0.17
N PHE A 675 -7.70 3.27 0.30
CA PHE A 675 -9.12 3.47 0.62
C PHE A 675 -10.01 3.56 -0.64
N ILE A 676 -9.95 2.52 -1.46
CA ILE A 676 -11.01 2.18 -2.41
C ILE A 676 -12.12 1.58 -1.53
N MET A 677 -13.04 2.43 -1.05
CA MET A 677 -14.19 2.04 -0.22
C MET A 677 -15.47 2.00 -1.05
N PRO A 678 -15.90 0.80 -1.50
CA PRO A 678 -17.20 0.57 -2.12
C PRO A 678 -18.25 0.04 -1.13
N ASP A 679 -17.81 -0.48 0.02
CA ASP A 679 -18.67 -1.12 1.02
C ASP A 679 -19.57 -0.10 1.76
N SER A 680 -19.13 1.17 1.77
CA SER A 680 -19.88 2.35 2.22
C SER A 680 -19.48 3.58 1.41
N ILE A 681 -20.45 4.43 1.05
CA ILE A 681 -20.23 5.52 0.08
C ILE A 681 -19.75 6.79 0.81
N VAL A 682 -18.42 6.96 0.93
CA VAL A 682 -17.78 8.09 1.64
C VAL A 682 -17.57 9.30 0.71
N ARG A 683 -16.48 9.33 -0.07
CA ARG A 683 -16.15 10.44 -1.01
C ARG A 683 -16.88 10.34 -2.36
N GLY A 684 -17.49 9.19 -2.67
CA GLY A 684 -18.19 8.93 -3.93
C GLY A 684 -17.30 8.69 -5.16
N THR A 685 -16.08 9.23 -5.21
CA THR A 685 -15.12 9.09 -6.33
C THR A 685 -14.88 7.64 -6.74
N THR A 686 -14.43 6.80 -5.81
CA THR A 686 -14.27 5.35 -6.01
C THR A 686 -15.54 4.69 -6.52
N SER A 687 -16.70 4.99 -5.94
CA SER A 687 -17.97 4.41 -6.39
C SER A 687 -18.29 4.80 -7.84
N LYS A 688 -18.01 6.05 -8.22
CA LYS A 688 -18.17 6.56 -9.60
C LYS A 688 -17.26 5.84 -10.59
N GLU A 689 -15.99 5.63 -10.25
CA GLU A 689 -15.04 4.84 -11.06
C GLU A 689 -15.53 3.40 -11.26
N ILE A 690 -16.00 2.74 -10.20
CA ILE A 690 -16.51 1.36 -10.24
C ILE A 690 -17.81 1.27 -11.07
N ILE A 691 -18.70 2.24 -10.95
CA ILE A 691 -19.93 2.33 -11.74
C ILE A 691 -19.60 2.57 -13.22
N GLN A 692 -18.60 3.41 -13.52
CA GLN A 692 -18.13 3.65 -14.87
C GLN A 692 -17.52 2.37 -15.47
N MET A 693 -16.61 1.70 -14.76
CA MET A 693 -16.04 0.41 -15.20
C MET A 693 -17.12 -0.65 -15.49
N ALA A 694 -18.20 -0.70 -14.71
CA ALA A 694 -19.33 -1.58 -15.00
C ALA A 694 -20.08 -1.18 -16.30
N LYS A 695 -20.30 0.11 -16.53
CA LYS A 695 -20.95 0.63 -17.75
C LYS A 695 -20.08 0.42 -18.99
N ASP A 696 -18.76 0.59 -18.87
CA ASP A 696 -17.78 0.39 -19.95
C ASP A 696 -17.74 -1.08 -20.43
N VAL A 697 -17.93 -2.05 -19.52
CA VAL A 697 -18.07 -3.48 -19.89
C VAL A 697 -19.52 -3.88 -20.27
N GLY A 698 -20.41 -2.91 -20.47
CA GLY A 698 -21.74 -3.13 -21.05
C GLY A 698 -22.92 -3.25 -20.07
N ALA A 699 -22.77 -2.88 -18.79
CA ALA A 699 -23.89 -2.86 -17.85
C ALA A 699 -24.92 -1.78 -18.24
N LYS A 700 -26.16 -2.19 -18.57
CA LYS A 700 -27.22 -1.26 -19.04
C LYS A 700 -27.76 -0.36 -17.93
N LYS A 701 -27.91 -0.89 -16.72
CA LYS A 701 -28.15 -0.14 -15.50
C LYS A 701 -27.26 -0.66 -14.38
N VAL A 702 -26.76 0.25 -13.56
CA VAL A 702 -25.91 -0.06 -12.41
C VAL A 702 -26.53 0.49 -11.14
N ILE A 703 -27.00 -0.43 -10.29
CA ILE A 703 -27.59 -0.11 -8.99
C ILE A 703 -26.55 -0.38 -7.91
N MET A 704 -26.32 0.60 -7.05
CA MET A 704 -25.41 0.50 -5.92
C MET A 704 -26.20 0.22 -4.64
N ALA A 705 -25.75 -0.77 -3.86
CA ALA A 705 -26.39 -1.17 -2.61
C ALA A 705 -25.33 -1.19 -1.50
N SER A 706 -25.57 -0.44 -0.41
CA SER A 706 -24.64 -0.19 0.69
C SER A 706 -25.13 -0.87 1.97
N CYS A 707 -24.25 -1.63 2.63
CA CYS A 707 -24.53 -2.27 3.93
C CYS A 707 -24.41 -1.27 5.11
N ALA A 708 -23.88 -0.08 4.85
CA ALA A 708 -23.97 1.07 5.74
C ALA A 708 -25.13 1.99 5.35
N PRO A 709 -25.75 2.70 6.31
CA PRO A 709 -26.48 3.95 6.06
C PRO A 709 -25.60 5.02 5.37
N PRO A 710 -26.18 6.13 4.87
CA PRO A 710 -25.41 7.21 4.27
C PRO A 710 -24.48 7.87 5.30
N ILE A 711 -23.18 7.97 4.98
CA ILE A 711 -22.18 8.58 5.87
C ILE A 711 -22.23 10.10 5.68
N ARG A 712 -22.69 10.79 6.72
CA ARG A 712 -23.02 12.23 6.69
C ARG A 712 -22.09 13.06 7.57
N TYR A 713 -21.34 12.44 8.47
CA TYR A 713 -20.47 13.11 9.44
C TYR A 713 -19.11 12.41 9.54
N PRO A 714 -18.02 13.12 9.89
CA PRO A 714 -16.73 12.52 10.16
C PRO A 714 -16.75 11.73 11.46
N ASN A 715 -15.93 10.68 11.55
CA ASN A 715 -15.62 10.08 12.85
C ASN A 715 -14.54 10.93 13.54
N VAL A 716 -14.59 11.03 14.87
CA VAL A 716 -13.63 11.78 15.70
C VAL A 716 -13.01 10.93 16.80
N TYR A 717 -13.17 9.60 16.67
CA TYR A 717 -12.82 8.57 17.64
C TYR A 717 -11.70 7.65 17.16
N GLY A 718 -11.12 7.94 15.99
CA GLY A 718 -9.95 7.25 15.44
C GLY A 718 -10.14 6.72 14.03
N ILE A 719 -11.34 6.73 13.45
CA ILE A 719 -11.49 6.42 12.02
C ILE A 719 -11.11 7.65 11.20
N ASP A 720 -10.11 7.53 10.32
CA ASP A 720 -9.87 8.55 9.30
C ASP A 720 -11.10 8.68 8.38
N MET A 721 -11.69 9.86 8.41
CA MET A 721 -12.85 10.26 7.62
C MET A 721 -12.63 11.70 7.12
N PRO A 722 -13.03 12.02 5.89
CA PRO A 722 -12.79 13.34 5.29
C PRO A 722 -13.64 14.43 5.94
N SER A 723 -13.49 15.69 5.53
CA SER A 723 -14.36 16.78 6.04
C SER A 723 -15.81 16.58 5.62
N ARG A 724 -16.76 17.24 6.31
CA ARG A 724 -18.20 17.09 6.00
C ARG A 724 -18.50 17.43 4.53
N LYS A 725 -17.86 18.47 4.01
CA LYS A 725 -18.01 18.95 2.63
C LYS A 725 -17.49 17.96 1.57
N GLU A 726 -16.59 17.06 1.95
CA GLU A 726 -16.03 16.01 1.08
C GLU A 726 -16.83 14.69 1.12
N LEU A 727 -17.80 14.54 2.04
CA LEU A 727 -18.70 13.39 2.07
C LEU A 727 -19.80 13.55 1.01
N VAL A 728 -19.97 12.55 0.16
CA VAL A 728 -20.97 12.63 -0.94
C VAL A 728 -22.40 12.63 -0.40
N ALA A 729 -22.68 11.99 0.74
CA ALA A 729 -24.00 12.02 1.35
C ALA A 729 -24.25 13.24 2.28
N TYR A 730 -23.25 14.06 2.60
CA TYR A 730 -23.49 15.26 3.41
C TYR A 730 -24.41 16.24 2.66
N ALA A 731 -25.47 16.67 3.33
CA ALA A 731 -26.55 17.52 2.78
C ALA A 731 -27.21 17.02 1.47
N ARG A 732 -27.09 15.73 1.12
CA ARG A 732 -27.72 15.12 -0.08
C ARG A 732 -28.70 14.01 0.28
N ASP A 733 -29.76 13.87 -0.49
CA ASP A 733 -30.62 12.69 -0.46
C ASP A 733 -30.05 11.56 -1.33
N ASP A 734 -30.66 10.38 -1.28
CA ASP A 734 -30.14 9.19 -1.95
C ASP A 734 -30.16 9.32 -3.49
N ALA A 735 -31.06 10.15 -4.04
CA ALA A 735 -31.15 10.46 -5.47
C ALA A 735 -30.02 11.40 -5.91
N ALA A 736 -29.72 12.44 -5.13
CA ALA A 736 -28.58 13.33 -5.36
C ALA A 736 -27.24 12.60 -5.17
N VAL A 737 -27.15 11.64 -4.24
CA VAL A 737 -25.98 10.76 -4.13
C VAL A 737 -25.85 9.85 -5.36
N ALA A 738 -26.94 9.22 -5.81
CA ALA A 738 -26.93 8.39 -7.01
C ALA A 738 -26.44 9.16 -8.25
N SER A 739 -26.97 10.37 -8.45
CA SER A 739 -26.52 11.29 -9.51
C SER A 739 -25.03 11.64 -9.38
N ALA A 740 -24.57 12.01 -8.19
CA ALA A 740 -23.17 12.39 -7.94
C ALA A 740 -22.15 11.26 -8.22
N ILE A 741 -22.55 9.99 -8.07
CA ILE A 741 -21.71 8.83 -8.39
C ILE A 741 -22.04 8.17 -9.75
N GLY A 742 -22.98 8.72 -10.53
CA GLY A 742 -23.39 8.17 -11.83
C GLY A 742 -24.18 6.85 -11.77
N ALA A 743 -24.71 6.48 -10.61
CA ALA A 743 -25.56 5.30 -10.43
C ALA A 743 -26.96 5.50 -11.02
N ASP A 744 -27.57 4.43 -11.50
CA ASP A 744 -28.99 4.43 -11.90
C ASP A 744 -29.93 4.48 -10.69
N LEU A 745 -29.46 3.98 -9.54
CA LEU A 745 -30.13 4.00 -8.24
C LEU A 745 -29.09 3.68 -7.15
N VAL A 746 -29.24 4.31 -5.99
CA VAL A 746 -28.54 3.94 -4.74
C VAL A 746 -29.56 3.43 -3.72
N ILE A 747 -29.18 2.40 -2.96
CA ILE A 747 -29.97 1.83 -1.88
C ILE A 747 -29.06 1.67 -0.66
N PHE A 748 -29.38 2.34 0.45
CA PHE A 748 -28.66 2.19 1.71
C PHE A 748 -29.43 1.27 2.67
N GLN A 749 -28.71 0.52 3.51
CA GLN A 749 -29.29 -0.16 4.66
C GLN A 749 -29.75 0.89 5.69
N THR A 750 -30.90 0.68 6.34
CA THR A 750 -31.36 1.62 7.37
C THR A 750 -30.52 1.48 8.65
N LEU A 751 -30.42 2.55 9.45
CA LEU A 751 -29.68 2.48 10.71
C LEU A 751 -30.28 1.46 11.70
N PRO A 752 -31.62 1.35 11.89
CA PRO A 752 -32.21 0.27 12.68
C PRO A 752 -31.85 -1.13 12.17
N ASP A 753 -31.86 -1.36 10.85
CA ASP A 753 -31.50 -2.65 10.26
C ASP A 753 -30.02 -2.99 10.50
N LEU A 754 -29.11 -2.02 10.35
CA LEU A 754 -27.69 -2.20 10.66
C LEU A 754 -27.48 -2.53 12.15
N LEU A 755 -28.08 -1.75 13.05
CA LEU A 755 -28.00 -1.98 14.49
C LEU A 755 -28.55 -3.35 14.89
N ASN A 756 -29.65 -3.80 14.30
CA ASN A 756 -30.19 -5.13 14.55
C ASN A 756 -29.30 -6.24 13.95
N SER A 757 -28.69 -6.01 12.78
CA SER A 757 -27.73 -6.93 12.14
C SER A 757 -26.48 -7.19 13.00
N VAL A 758 -26.15 -6.29 13.93
CA VAL A 758 -25.05 -6.45 14.89
C VAL A 758 -25.58 -6.91 16.27
N ARG A 759 -26.56 -6.20 16.85
CA ARG A 759 -27.09 -6.44 18.21
C ARG A 759 -27.73 -7.81 18.40
N HIS A 760 -28.32 -8.44 17.38
CA HIS A 760 -28.92 -9.77 17.56
C HIS A 760 -27.91 -10.88 17.92
N LEU A 761 -26.61 -10.65 17.68
CA LEU A 761 -25.53 -11.57 18.06
C LEU A 761 -25.08 -11.39 19.51
N ASN A 762 -25.20 -10.17 20.07
CA ASN A 762 -25.03 -9.90 21.49
C ASN A 762 -26.06 -8.85 21.97
N PRO A 763 -27.25 -9.27 22.45
CA PRO A 763 -28.27 -8.37 22.96
C PRO A 763 -27.91 -7.57 24.21
N ALA A 764 -26.78 -7.87 24.88
CA ALA A 764 -26.30 -7.12 26.04
C ALA A 764 -25.66 -5.76 25.68
N ILE A 765 -25.41 -5.50 24.39
CA ILE A 765 -24.88 -4.21 23.92
C ILE A 765 -26.06 -3.24 23.67
N PRO A 766 -26.23 -2.19 24.51
CA PRO A 766 -27.41 -1.34 24.45
C PRO A 766 -27.36 -0.39 23.26
N ASN A 767 -26.19 0.20 22.98
CA ASN A 767 -25.97 1.20 21.94
C ASN A 767 -24.69 0.88 21.16
N PHE A 768 -24.42 1.64 20.10
CA PHE A 768 -23.20 1.59 19.30
C PHE A 768 -22.83 3.04 18.95
N ASP A 769 -21.56 3.37 18.75
CA ASP A 769 -21.26 4.68 18.17
C ASP A 769 -21.79 4.72 16.73
N CYS A 770 -22.67 5.68 16.47
CA CYS A 770 -23.32 5.90 15.18
C CYS A 770 -23.01 7.29 14.62
N SER A 771 -22.06 8.00 15.23
CA SER A 771 -21.68 9.39 14.93
C SER A 771 -21.61 9.72 13.45
N VAL A 772 -20.96 8.85 12.65
CA VAL A 772 -20.79 8.99 11.19
C VAL A 772 -22.11 9.03 10.39
N PHE A 773 -23.20 8.52 10.95
CA PHE A 773 -24.54 8.49 10.35
C PHE A 773 -25.48 9.55 10.93
N THR A 774 -25.46 9.76 12.25
CA THR A 774 -26.43 10.61 12.97
C THR A 774 -25.90 12.01 13.31
N GLY A 775 -24.58 12.19 13.43
CA GLY A 775 -23.97 13.39 13.99
C GLY A 775 -24.01 13.45 15.53
N GLU A 776 -24.45 12.37 16.18
CA GLU A 776 -24.52 12.27 17.64
C GLU A 776 -23.27 11.57 18.19
N TYR A 777 -22.47 12.29 18.97
CA TYR A 777 -21.17 11.82 19.47
C TYR A 777 -21.27 11.43 20.95
N VAL A 778 -21.17 10.13 21.24
CA VAL A 778 -21.52 9.53 22.54
C VAL A 778 -20.68 10.03 23.74
N THR A 779 -19.49 10.58 23.52
CA THR A 779 -18.65 11.19 24.57
C THR A 779 -19.10 12.58 25.00
N GLY A 780 -19.97 13.23 24.21
CA GLY A 780 -20.20 14.67 24.27
C GLY A 780 -18.94 15.48 23.92
N GLY A 781 -19.04 16.81 23.97
CA GLY A 781 -17.92 17.74 23.70
C GLY A 781 -17.52 17.88 22.23
N VAL A 782 -18.33 17.34 21.32
CA VAL A 782 -18.15 17.44 19.86
C VAL A 782 -19.29 18.29 19.32
N ASP A 783 -19.03 19.57 19.11
CA ASP A 783 -19.99 20.57 18.63
C ASP A 783 -19.55 21.20 17.30
N GLU A 784 -20.28 22.19 16.80
CA GLU A 784 -19.91 22.91 15.57
C GLU A 784 -18.60 23.71 15.70
N ALA A 785 -18.23 24.16 16.90
CA ALA A 785 -16.96 24.85 17.11
C ALA A 785 -15.78 23.88 17.02
N TYR A 786 -15.90 22.69 17.62
CA TYR A 786 -14.95 21.60 17.46
C TYR A 786 -14.87 21.13 16.00
N MET A 787 -16.01 20.94 15.32
CA MET A 787 -16.04 20.56 13.90
C MET A 787 -15.34 21.59 13.03
N HIS A 788 -15.61 22.89 13.21
CA HIS A 788 -14.90 23.95 12.49
C HIS A 788 -13.41 24.03 12.83
N HIS A 789 -13.00 23.73 14.07
CA HIS A 789 -11.59 23.66 14.44
C HIS A 789 -10.86 22.52 13.70
N ILE A 790 -11.43 21.31 13.68
CA ILE A 790 -10.87 20.16 12.95
C ILE A 790 -10.88 20.41 11.42
N GLU A 791 -11.95 20.99 10.88
CA GLU A 791 -12.03 21.38 9.45
C GLU A 791 -11.00 22.47 9.09
N GLY A 792 -10.71 23.41 10.00
CA GLY A 792 -9.67 24.42 9.86
C GLY A 792 -8.26 23.82 9.88
N LEU A 793 -7.92 23.01 10.89
CA LEU A 793 -6.63 22.32 10.98
C LEU A 793 -6.33 21.48 9.73
N ARG A 794 -7.35 20.84 9.14
CA ARG A 794 -7.23 20.12 7.86
C ARG A 794 -6.89 21.06 6.70
N ALA A 795 -7.55 22.21 6.59
CA ALA A 795 -7.27 23.20 5.55
C ALA A 795 -5.86 23.81 5.68
N ASP A 796 -5.42 24.14 6.89
CA ASP A 796 -4.09 24.71 7.12
C ASP A 796 -2.97 23.68 6.85
N ASN A 797 -3.12 22.42 7.27
CA ASN A 797 -2.15 21.37 6.93
C ASN A 797 -2.09 21.07 5.43
N LEU A 798 -3.20 21.17 4.71
CA LEU A 798 -3.21 21.09 3.23
C LEU A 798 -2.48 22.29 2.61
N ARG A 799 -2.66 23.49 3.16
CA ARG A 799 -1.97 24.71 2.74
C ARG A 799 -0.47 24.63 3.00
N ASP A 800 -0.02 24.17 4.16
CA ASP A 800 1.39 24.04 4.49
C ASP A 800 2.09 22.94 3.67
N LYS A 801 1.37 21.85 3.35
CA LYS A 801 1.83 20.86 2.37
C LYS A 801 1.92 21.46 0.95
N ALA A 802 0.96 22.28 0.54
CA ALA A 802 1.03 22.98 -0.74
C ALA A 802 2.13 24.04 -0.77
N LEU A 803 2.41 24.73 0.35
CA LEU A 803 3.47 25.73 0.47
C LEU A 803 4.86 25.08 0.42
N SER A 804 5.09 24.00 1.16
CA SER A 804 6.36 23.24 1.08
C SER A 804 6.63 22.71 -0.34
N LEU A 805 5.62 22.10 -0.98
CA LEU A 805 5.71 21.67 -2.38
C LEU A 805 5.94 22.84 -3.38
N ASN A 806 5.50 24.06 -3.05
CA ASN A 806 5.73 25.25 -3.87
C ASN A 806 7.07 25.96 -3.58
N LEU A 807 7.60 25.90 -2.35
CA LEU A 807 8.97 26.35 -2.06
C LEU A 807 9.98 25.48 -2.82
N ASP A 808 9.82 24.15 -2.80
CA ASP A 808 10.60 23.21 -3.61
C ASP A 808 10.57 23.56 -5.12
N ALA A 809 9.44 24.08 -5.61
CA ALA A 809 9.27 24.50 -7.00
C ALA A 809 9.82 25.92 -7.30
N LEU A 810 9.93 26.79 -6.30
CA LEU A 810 10.44 28.17 -6.41
C LEU A 810 11.96 28.24 -6.25
N GLU A 811 12.57 27.48 -5.34
CA GLU A 811 14.03 27.35 -5.27
C GLU A 811 14.60 26.70 -6.55
N GLY A 812 13.79 25.91 -7.26
CA GLY A 812 14.09 25.39 -8.61
C GLY A 812 14.13 26.45 -9.73
N LYS A 813 13.74 27.71 -9.48
CA LYS A 813 13.73 28.81 -10.48
C LYS A 813 14.59 29.99 -10.05
N GLY A 814 15.90 29.85 -10.24
CA GLY A 814 16.86 30.94 -10.04
C GLY A 814 16.68 32.11 -11.02
N VAL A 815 15.83 33.07 -10.68
CA VAL A 815 15.67 34.33 -11.43
C VAL A 815 16.57 35.41 -10.82
N ALA A 816 17.70 35.69 -11.47
CA ALA A 816 18.58 36.79 -11.09
C ALA A 816 18.06 38.13 -11.66
N GLY A 817 17.44 38.96 -10.82
CA GLY A 817 17.00 40.32 -11.18
C GLY A 817 17.61 41.38 -10.26
N LYS A 818 18.41 42.29 -10.81
CA LYS A 818 18.81 43.54 -10.16
C LYS A 818 17.88 44.68 -10.60
N LEU A 819 17.52 45.58 -9.67
CA LEU A 819 17.03 46.98 -9.77
C LEU A 819 16.23 47.25 -8.47
N SER A 820 16.13 48.45 -7.89
CA SER A 820 17.03 49.62 -7.76
C SER A 820 16.43 50.57 -6.70
N ASN A 821 17.22 51.46 -6.09
CA ASN A 821 16.73 52.36 -5.04
C ASN A 821 15.60 53.30 -5.51
N GLY A 822 14.63 53.53 -4.62
CA GLY A 822 13.61 54.57 -4.68
C GLY A 822 12.99 54.73 -3.29
N ALA A 823 12.73 55.96 -2.83
CA ALA A 823 12.41 56.25 -1.43
C ALA A 823 11.00 56.80 -1.22
N ASN A 824 10.43 56.59 -0.03
CA ASN A 824 9.92 57.70 0.78
C ASN A 824 9.69 57.34 2.26
N ASN A 825 9.66 58.40 3.06
CA ASN A 825 9.43 58.53 4.51
C ASN A 825 7.97 58.17 4.93
N ASP A 826 7.54 58.14 6.21
CA ASP A 826 7.92 58.87 7.45
C ASP A 826 7.68 58.08 8.76
N HIS A 827 8.42 58.45 9.84
CA HIS A 827 8.17 58.36 11.32
C HIS A 827 7.49 57.11 11.99
N HIS A 828 7.79 56.71 13.24
CA HIS A 828 8.48 57.37 14.38
C HIS A 828 9.34 56.37 15.23
N GLU A 829 10.00 56.90 16.27
CA GLU A 829 10.96 56.27 17.22
C GLU A 829 10.39 55.13 18.10
N MET A 830 11.13 54.14 18.64
CA MET A 830 12.55 53.92 19.02
C MET A 830 12.88 54.11 20.52
N LYS A 831 13.34 53.04 21.19
CA LYS A 831 14.37 53.00 22.27
C LYS A 831 14.73 51.55 22.67
N THR A 832 15.97 51.10 22.40
CA THR A 832 17.11 50.94 23.33
C THR A 832 16.94 49.90 24.45
N GLY A 833 17.92 49.04 24.74
CA GLY A 833 19.28 48.97 24.20
C GLY A 833 20.04 47.70 24.64
N ALA A 834 21.32 47.62 24.28
CA ALA A 834 22.15 46.42 24.44
C ALA A 834 23.34 46.63 25.39
N SER A 835 23.90 45.53 25.90
CA SER A 835 25.27 45.50 26.43
C SER A 835 25.91 44.11 26.26
N THR A 836 27.04 44.09 25.55
CA THR A 836 28.11 43.10 25.75
C THR A 836 29.29 43.82 26.40
N PRO A 837 30.33 43.10 26.84
CA PRO A 837 31.53 43.09 25.99
C PRO A 837 32.18 41.70 25.85
N VAL A 838 33.25 41.63 25.06
CA VAL A 838 33.92 40.40 24.61
C VAL A 838 35.36 40.34 25.14
N ASN A 839 35.82 39.13 25.45
CA ASN A 839 37.20 38.63 25.44
C ASN A 839 37.11 37.09 25.32
N GLY A 840 38.07 36.33 24.80
CA GLY A 840 39.37 36.60 24.20
C GLY A 840 40.04 35.22 23.97
N SER A 841 40.85 35.02 22.92
CA SER A 841 41.34 33.68 22.57
C SER A 841 42.59 33.27 23.36
N ASP A 842 42.67 31.99 23.77
CA ASP A 842 43.60 31.03 23.15
C ASP A 842 43.53 29.61 23.77
N ASP A 843 43.58 28.61 22.88
CA ASP A 843 44.23 27.29 22.90
C ASP A 843 44.32 26.31 24.12
N THR A 844 44.54 25.04 23.74
CA THR A 844 45.02 23.86 24.52
C THR A 844 44.09 23.13 25.50
N VAL A 845 43.44 22.10 24.96
CA VAL A 845 43.50 20.67 25.40
C VAL A 845 43.97 20.39 26.84
N GLY A 846 43.10 19.80 27.67
CA GLY A 846 43.49 19.21 28.97
C GLY A 846 42.45 18.25 29.55
N LEU A 847 42.71 16.94 29.47
CA LEU A 847 41.96 15.90 30.19
C LEU A 847 42.54 15.71 31.60
N HIS A 848 41.73 15.82 32.67
CA HIS A 848 41.60 14.73 33.67
C HIS A 848 40.54 14.99 34.76
N ASN A 849 40.02 13.91 35.34
CA ASN A 849 39.20 13.92 36.57
C ASN A 849 40.09 14.03 37.82
N THR A 850 39.63 14.71 38.88
CA THR A 850 39.75 14.19 40.26
C THR A 850 38.64 14.72 41.19
N PHE A 851 38.55 14.11 42.38
CA PHE A 851 37.44 14.17 43.34
C PHE A 851 37.54 15.29 44.40
N ASN A 852 36.45 15.45 45.17
CA ASN A 852 36.32 16.03 46.51
C ASN A 852 36.50 17.57 46.69
N SER A 853 35.37 18.25 46.91
CA SER A 853 34.89 18.49 48.28
C SER A 853 33.36 18.58 48.27
#